data_AF-J7QUW6-F1
#
_entry.id   AF-J7QUW6-F1
#
_cell.length_a   1.000
_cell.length_b   1.000
_cell.length_c   1.000
_cell.angle_alpha   90.00
_cell.angle_beta   90.00
_cell.angle_gamma   90.00
#
_symmetry.space_group_name_H-M   'P 1'
#
loop_
_entity.id
_entity.type
_entity.pdbx_description
1 polymer ?
#
loop_
_entity_poly.entity_id
_entity_poly.type
_entity_poly.pdbx_seq_one_letter_code
_entity_poly.pdbx_strand_id
1 'polypeptide(L)'
;MSSTSIFEHTLFYPSGLSEELIVFLHGWGPFTKKHVSAIAKVITGEDLNISETSEKSSNSILYILFALFILFCLYFSYILWTNSWSLNFSSVIDSIKSIVSLIIRGLSVLLVMFFCLVGSFILALSTNPASEEAGDDAFAWNDSLGSLMESVSKALPDADLLVPFYDAAIFSNADAFLLASRLDELLQSKFEERQKRGREYKKIILVGHSIGALIIRKAYMYGLGATEDHPVYMRTTKQRPWTTRVERLILLAPMNRGWSLSPKPKHMTWINFIFYSFIMGAGQATGSARLVRSLKRGTGFVSNLRLQWTRMCVAQPDAVAPVILLLGDTDDMVSQDDHQDILASSKFIFIPVPSSGHASIVKFHEGEIGQIRTSKFLKALSQPIAMLQNEFQSDTRNIETLPIKIQKAYLSDDLKQAGDVVFILHGIRDFGHWTAELKNEIKRLNDNTKIITSGYGYFPILRFLFLGSRRRNVLLFMDWYTESIVSNPGREISFVGHSNGSYILSSALENYATVKIKNIALLGSIMPRKFPWDAYVAEGRVKAIRNDVASDDWVVGVFGSFFEFFSENLAVTMGTFGEIGTSGFHGFTNNAAHEFENKFFSGGHGAALSPTNFSSLAKFLVSGHSNVDSNQLASRQSNWIIWLSKFSVLLIIAATGFIIAIGFWIVGIIQSLVGLGVVSSWLAFCVLLAVLLFVF
;
A
#
# COMPACT_ATOMS: atom_id res chain seq x y z
N MET A 1 13.30 -20.06 -1.53
CA MET A 1 14.28 -19.08 -2.07
C MET A 1 15.10 -18.59 -0.90
N SER A 2 16.42 -18.72 -1.02
CA SER A 2 17.41 -18.60 0.04
C SER A 2 17.25 -17.34 0.88
N SER A 3 17.48 -17.50 2.18
CA SER A 3 17.73 -16.45 3.17
C SER A 3 19.00 -15.66 2.84
N THR A 4 19.01 -14.94 1.73
CA THR A 4 19.97 -13.87 1.52
C THR A 4 19.69 -12.83 2.61
N SER A 5 20.51 -12.85 3.67
CA SER A 5 21.46 -11.75 3.84
C SER A 5 20.89 -10.34 4.10
N ILE A 6 19.66 -10.22 4.61
CA ILE A 6 19.12 -8.90 4.99
C ILE A 6 20.06 -8.27 6.01
N PHE A 7 20.62 -7.10 5.69
CA PHE A 7 21.60 -6.38 6.51
C PHE A 7 22.97 -7.06 6.67
N GLU A 8 23.36 -8.05 5.85
CA GLU A 8 24.72 -8.66 5.94
C GLU A 8 25.86 -7.67 5.64
N HIS A 9 25.62 -6.68 4.77
CA HIS A 9 26.60 -5.62 4.46
C HIS A 9 26.38 -4.36 5.29
N THR A 10 25.83 -4.50 6.50
CA THR A 10 25.69 -3.37 7.42
C THR A 10 27.05 -2.78 7.73
N LEU A 11 27.19 -1.48 7.50
CA LEU A 11 28.37 -0.74 7.89
C LEU A 11 28.19 -0.29 9.34
N PHE A 12 29.18 -0.58 10.16
CA PHE A 12 29.23 -0.13 11.54
C PHE A 12 30.60 0.51 11.79
N TYR A 13 30.59 1.80 12.12
CA TYR A 13 31.79 2.57 12.42
C TYR A 13 31.80 2.89 13.92
N PRO A 14 32.47 2.06 14.74
CA PRO A 14 32.60 2.33 16.16
C PRO A 14 33.69 3.39 16.40
N SER A 15 33.39 4.43 17.18
CA SER A 15 34.42 5.30 17.75
C SER A 15 35.10 4.66 18.96
N GLY A 16 34.47 3.64 19.54
CA GLY A 16 34.96 2.88 20.70
C GLY A 16 34.65 3.53 22.06
N LEU A 17 34.47 4.85 22.09
CA LEU A 17 34.16 5.64 23.29
C LEU A 17 32.73 6.22 23.31
N SER A 18 31.99 6.14 22.19
CA SER A 18 30.70 6.83 22.06
C SER A 18 29.63 6.44 23.07
N GLU A 19 28.89 7.41 23.58
CA GLU A 19 27.59 7.13 24.25
C GLU A 19 26.41 7.27 23.29
N GLU A 20 26.67 7.59 22.02
CA GLU A 20 25.67 7.93 21.00
C GLU A 20 25.69 6.93 19.84
N LEU A 21 24.52 6.48 19.40
CA LEU A 21 24.35 5.67 18.19
C LEU A 21 23.51 6.44 17.17
N ILE A 22 24.04 6.63 15.97
CA ILE A 22 23.30 7.18 14.84
C ILE A 22 23.00 6.04 13.88
N VAL A 23 21.72 5.86 13.56
CA VAL A 23 21.23 4.83 12.64
C VAL A 23 20.74 5.52 11.39
N PHE A 24 21.37 5.29 10.25
CA PHE A 24 20.94 5.86 8.99
C PHE A 24 20.42 4.78 8.04
N LEU A 25 19.18 4.94 7.55
CA LEU A 25 18.61 4.06 6.54
C LEU A 25 18.17 4.86 5.30
N HIS A 26 18.88 4.63 4.20
CA HIS A 26 18.58 5.24 2.92
C HIS A 26 17.41 4.53 2.21
N GLY A 27 16.70 5.26 1.34
CA GLY A 27 15.53 4.74 0.61
C GLY A 27 15.72 4.49 -0.89
N TRP A 28 16.88 4.76 -1.48
CA TRP A 28 17.02 4.70 -2.94
C TRP A 28 18.35 4.11 -3.42
N GLY A 29 18.27 3.23 -4.43
CA GLY A 29 19.41 2.72 -5.19
C GLY A 29 20.06 1.45 -4.61
N PRO A 30 20.63 0.58 -5.46
CA PRO A 30 21.55 -0.45 -5.00
C PRO A 30 22.79 0.27 -4.47
N PHE A 31 23.00 0.22 -3.16
CA PHE A 31 24.24 0.68 -2.55
C PHE A 31 25.39 -0.15 -3.13
N THR A 32 26.19 0.46 -3.98
CA THR A 32 27.30 -0.25 -4.64
C THR A 32 28.48 -0.37 -3.68
N LYS A 33 29.38 -1.34 -3.92
CA LYS A 33 30.65 -1.45 -3.20
C LYS A 33 31.44 -0.14 -3.25
N LYS A 34 31.25 0.68 -4.30
CA LYS A 34 31.83 2.02 -4.44
C LYS A 34 31.27 3.04 -3.44
N HIS A 35 29.97 3.00 -3.11
CA HIS A 35 29.40 3.81 -2.02
C HIS A 35 30.05 3.43 -0.68
N VAL A 36 30.19 2.13 -0.41
CA VAL A 36 30.87 1.63 0.79
C VAL A 36 32.32 2.09 0.88
N SER A 37 33.06 2.03 -0.24
CA SER A 37 34.44 2.50 -0.33
C SER A 37 34.54 4.01 -0.13
N ALA A 38 33.64 4.80 -0.73
CA ALA A 38 33.61 6.26 -0.56
C ALA A 38 33.31 6.64 0.89
N ILE A 39 32.31 6.00 1.50
CA ILE A 39 31.96 6.20 2.90
C ILE A 39 33.12 5.80 3.84
N ALA A 40 33.74 4.65 3.59
CA ALA A 40 34.88 4.20 4.39
C ALA A 40 36.07 5.14 4.26
N LYS A 41 36.40 5.60 3.04
CA LYS A 41 37.44 6.61 2.81
C LYS A 41 37.15 7.90 3.57
N VAL A 42 35.92 8.38 3.53
CA VAL A 42 35.48 9.59 4.22
C VAL A 42 35.59 9.45 5.74
N ILE A 43 35.18 8.31 6.31
CA ILE A 43 35.11 8.13 7.77
C ILE A 43 36.45 7.71 8.37
N THR A 44 37.18 6.83 7.69
CA THR A 44 38.40 6.19 8.23
C THR A 44 39.68 6.77 7.65
N GLY A 45 39.60 7.52 6.54
CA GLY A 45 40.77 7.97 5.78
C GLY A 45 41.42 6.87 4.93
N GLU A 46 40.94 5.63 4.98
CA GLU A 46 41.51 4.48 4.28
C GLU A 46 40.64 4.01 3.12
N ASP A 47 41.27 3.65 1.99
CA ASP A 47 40.59 3.01 0.86
C ASP A 47 40.32 1.53 1.18
N LEU A 48 39.06 1.19 1.42
CA LEU A 48 38.64 -0.21 1.58
C LEU A 48 38.65 -0.93 0.23
N ASN A 49 39.66 -1.77 0.03
CA ASN A 49 39.81 -2.56 -1.18
C ASN A 49 38.87 -3.79 -1.16
N ILE A 50 37.60 -3.59 -1.50
CA ILE A 50 36.59 -4.66 -1.56
C ILE A 50 36.72 -5.38 -2.91
N SER A 51 37.08 -6.67 -2.91
CA SER A 51 37.32 -7.43 -4.14
C SER A 51 36.14 -7.35 -5.14
N GLU A 52 36.48 -7.04 -6.39
CA GLU A 52 35.57 -6.91 -7.54
C GLU A 52 34.99 -8.26 -7.98
N THR A 53 34.09 -8.80 -7.18
CA THR A 53 33.27 -9.94 -7.60
C THR A 53 31.81 -9.60 -7.35
N SER A 54 31.17 -8.95 -8.34
CA SER A 54 29.73 -9.08 -8.68
C SER A 54 29.18 -7.96 -9.59
N GLU A 55 29.90 -6.86 -9.80
CA GLU A 55 29.33 -5.69 -10.49
C GLU A 55 29.26 -5.82 -12.02
N LYS A 56 30.05 -6.73 -12.62
CA LYS A 56 29.95 -7.05 -14.06
C LYS A 56 28.62 -7.71 -14.44
N SER A 57 27.79 -8.16 -13.50
CA SER A 57 26.58 -8.90 -13.83
C SER A 57 25.43 -8.02 -14.35
N SER A 58 25.15 -6.83 -13.81
CA SER A 58 23.94 -6.07 -14.21
C SER A 58 24.02 -5.47 -15.62
N ASN A 59 25.16 -4.88 -16.00
CA ASN A 59 25.33 -4.37 -17.36
C ASN A 59 25.51 -5.51 -18.38
N SER A 60 26.24 -6.58 -18.01
CA SER A 60 26.35 -7.76 -18.89
C SER A 60 25.02 -8.47 -19.08
N ILE A 61 24.16 -8.53 -18.06
CA ILE A 61 22.79 -9.04 -18.18
C ILE A 61 21.98 -8.16 -19.14
N LEU A 62 22.12 -6.84 -19.08
CA LEU A 62 21.42 -5.94 -20.02
C LEU A 62 21.92 -6.12 -21.47
N TYR A 63 23.23 -6.27 -21.69
CA TYR A 63 23.81 -6.56 -23.01
C TYR A 63 23.47 -7.97 -23.52
N ILE A 64 23.43 -8.97 -22.63
CA ILE A 64 23.01 -10.35 -22.94
C ILE A 64 21.52 -10.37 -23.30
N LEU A 65 20.68 -9.67 -22.55
CA LEU A 65 19.26 -9.52 -22.86
C LEU A 65 19.06 -8.80 -24.20
N PHE A 66 19.87 -7.78 -24.50
CA PHE A 66 19.87 -7.08 -25.80
C PHE A 66 20.34 -7.98 -26.96
N ALA A 67 21.36 -8.80 -26.76
CA ALA A 67 21.81 -9.77 -27.77
C ALA A 67 20.75 -10.87 -28.01
N LEU A 68 20.14 -11.38 -26.94
CA LEU A 68 19.03 -12.34 -27.01
C LEU A 68 17.80 -11.75 -27.72
N PHE A 69 17.57 -10.44 -27.62
CA PHE A 69 16.51 -9.74 -28.33
C PHE A 69 16.73 -9.66 -29.83
N ILE A 70 17.95 -9.34 -30.27
CA ILE A 70 18.30 -9.33 -31.69
C ILE A 70 18.13 -10.74 -32.27
N LEU A 71 18.64 -11.76 -31.57
CA LEU A 71 18.49 -13.16 -31.96
C LEU A 71 17.02 -13.60 -32.02
N PHE A 72 16.19 -13.19 -31.05
CA PHE A 72 14.76 -13.49 -31.04
C PHE A 72 14.01 -12.80 -32.18
N CYS A 73 14.31 -11.53 -32.49
CA CYS A 73 13.69 -10.82 -33.61
C CYS A 73 14.05 -11.45 -34.96
N LEU A 74 15.30 -11.88 -35.13
CA LEU A 74 15.77 -12.59 -36.32
C LEU A 74 15.09 -13.97 -36.45
N TYR A 75 14.98 -14.71 -35.35
CA TYR A 75 14.31 -16.02 -35.30
C TYR A 75 12.79 -15.92 -35.54
N PHE A 76 12.14 -14.89 -35.00
CA PHE A 76 10.72 -14.61 -35.22
C PHE A 76 10.43 -14.25 -36.68
N SER A 77 11.31 -13.44 -37.30
CA SER A 77 11.25 -13.12 -38.73
C SER A 77 11.43 -14.38 -39.59
N TYR A 78 12.30 -15.30 -39.18
CA TYR A 78 12.50 -16.59 -39.84
C TYR A 78 11.30 -17.54 -39.71
N ILE A 79 10.65 -17.61 -38.53
CA ILE A 79 9.43 -18.42 -38.32
C ILE A 79 8.24 -17.88 -39.13
N LEU A 80 8.08 -16.56 -39.19
CA LEU A 80 7.03 -15.94 -40.01
C LEU A 80 7.28 -16.20 -41.51
N TRP A 81 8.54 -16.18 -41.95
CA TRP A 81 8.91 -16.47 -43.33
C TRP A 81 8.72 -17.94 -43.73
N THR A 82 9.07 -18.88 -42.84
CA THR A 82 8.99 -20.33 -43.12
C THR A 82 7.57 -20.90 -43.03
N ASN A 83 6.70 -20.34 -42.19
CA ASN A 83 5.30 -20.78 -42.05
C ASN A 83 4.32 -20.14 -43.05
N SER A 84 4.78 -19.26 -43.94
CA SER A 84 3.95 -18.73 -45.03
C SER A 84 3.57 -19.78 -46.10
N TRP A 85 4.17 -20.97 -46.06
CA TRP A 85 3.96 -22.02 -47.06
C TRP A 85 3.67 -23.36 -46.38
N SER A 86 2.44 -23.83 -46.54
CA SER A 86 1.85 -25.11 -46.10
C SER A 86 1.31 -25.19 -44.67
N LEU A 87 -0.02 -25.28 -44.52
CA LEU A 87 -0.65 -25.80 -43.30
C LEU A 87 -1.89 -26.64 -43.62
N ASN A 88 -1.92 -27.82 -42.99
CA ASN A 88 -2.97 -28.84 -43.00
C ASN A 88 -3.81 -28.70 -41.70
N PHE A 89 -5.12 -28.97 -41.74
CA PHE A 89 -6.13 -28.40 -40.82
C PHE A 89 -6.14 -28.94 -39.37
N SER A 90 -5.46 -30.04 -39.04
CA SER A 90 -5.56 -30.69 -37.72
C SER A 90 -4.49 -30.30 -36.69
N SER A 91 -3.36 -29.70 -37.08
CA SER A 91 -2.31 -29.21 -36.15
C SER A 91 -2.47 -27.74 -35.74
N VAL A 92 -3.51 -27.08 -36.29
CA VAL A 92 -3.67 -25.62 -36.26
C VAL A 92 -4.06 -25.11 -34.88
N ILE A 93 -4.84 -25.84 -34.09
CA ILE A 93 -5.33 -25.35 -32.78
C ILE A 93 -4.23 -25.34 -31.70
N ASP A 94 -3.39 -26.38 -31.64
CA ASP A 94 -2.28 -26.43 -30.68
C ASP A 94 -1.10 -25.55 -31.11
N SER A 95 -0.91 -25.39 -32.43
CA SER A 95 0.01 -24.41 -32.99
C SER A 95 -0.45 -22.98 -32.71
N ILE A 96 -1.74 -22.67 -32.84
CA ILE A 96 -2.29 -21.34 -32.52
C ILE A 96 -2.17 -21.03 -31.03
N LYS A 97 -2.45 -21.97 -30.12
CA LYS A 97 -2.27 -21.72 -28.67
C LYS A 97 -0.81 -21.45 -28.31
N SER A 98 0.11 -22.20 -28.93
CA SER A 98 1.55 -22.02 -28.74
C SER A 98 2.03 -20.70 -29.35
N ILE A 99 1.56 -20.36 -30.56
CA ILE A 99 1.87 -19.11 -31.27
C ILE A 99 1.29 -17.90 -30.54
N VAL A 100 0.05 -17.95 -30.05
CA VAL A 100 -0.57 -16.85 -29.29
C VAL A 100 0.12 -16.67 -27.94
N SER A 101 0.44 -17.75 -27.23
CA SER A 101 1.26 -17.67 -26.00
C SER A 101 2.65 -17.11 -26.29
N LEU A 102 3.28 -17.51 -27.39
CA LEU A 102 4.61 -17.02 -27.80
C LEU A 102 4.57 -15.57 -28.26
N ILE A 103 3.51 -15.13 -28.95
CA ILE A 103 3.28 -13.75 -29.39
C ILE A 103 3.00 -12.86 -28.18
N ILE A 104 2.15 -13.28 -27.24
CA ILE A 104 1.88 -12.51 -26.01
C ILE A 104 3.15 -12.39 -25.16
N ARG A 105 3.90 -13.48 -24.99
CA ARG A 105 5.18 -13.47 -24.25
C ARG A 105 6.24 -12.65 -24.99
N GLY A 106 6.35 -12.79 -26.30
CA GLY A 106 7.27 -12.04 -27.17
C GLY A 106 6.98 -10.55 -27.19
N LEU A 107 5.72 -10.14 -27.37
CA LEU A 107 5.29 -8.74 -27.28
C LEU A 107 5.49 -8.17 -25.88
N SER A 108 5.26 -8.96 -24.83
CA SER A 108 5.52 -8.52 -23.44
C SER A 108 7.01 -8.28 -23.20
N VAL A 109 7.88 -9.13 -23.74
CA VAL A 109 9.34 -8.98 -23.66
C VAL A 109 9.81 -7.80 -24.52
N LEU A 110 9.31 -7.67 -25.76
CA LEU A 110 9.58 -6.54 -26.67
C LEU A 110 9.17 -5.21 -26.05
N LEU A 111 8.01 -5.14 -25.39
CA LEU A 111 7.57 -3.95 -24.65
C LEU A 111 8.53 -3.66 -23.48
N VAL A 112 8.79 -4.65 -22.63
CA VAL A 112 9.71 -4.46 -21.47
C VAL A 112 11.08 -3.97 -21.95
N MET A 113 11.59 -4.49 -23.05
CA MET A 113 12.89 -4.10 -23.60
C MET A 113 12.89 -2.72 -24.26
N PHE A 114 11.86 -2.37 -25.04
CA PHE A 114 11.68 -1.02 -25.58
C PHE A 114 11.61 0.01 -24.45
N PHE A 115 10.88 -0.27 -23.38
CA PHE A 115 10.77 0.63 -22.24
C PHE A 115 12.01 0.66 -21.34
N CYS A 116 12.80 -0.43 -21.26
CA CYS A 116 14.13 -0.38 -20.64
C CYS A 116 15.09 0.50 -21.44
N LEU A 117 15.07 0.42 -22.79
CA LEU A 117 15.87 1.28 -23.66
C LEU A 117 15.46 2.75 -23.55
N VAL A 118 14.15 3.03 -23.58
CA VAL A 118 13.61 4.38 -23.37
C VAL A 118 13.90 4.88 -21.96
N GLY A 119 13.80 4.03 -20.93
CA GLY A 119 14.16 4.37 -19.55
C GLY A 119 15.64 4.71 -19.38
N SER A 120 16.54 3.93 -19.98
CA SER A 120 17.98 4.22 -19.99
C SER A 120 18.30 5.49 -20.76
N PHE A 121 17.62 5.73 -21.88
CA PHE A 121 17.77 6.95 -22.68
C PHE A 121 17.23 8.19 -21.94
N ILE A 122 16.11 8.07 -21.22
CA ILE A 122 15.56 9.13 -20.36
C ILE A 122 16.49 9.40 -19.17
N LEU A 123 17.04 8.36 -18.54
CA LEU A 123 18.05 8.53 -17.48
C LEU A 123 19.26 9.30 -18.01
N ALA A 124 19.75 8.94 -19.20
CA ALA A 124 20.87 9.61 -19.86
C ALA A 124 20.56 11.06 -20.28
N LEU A 125 19.32 11.37 -20.63
CA LEU A 125 18.88 12.75 -20.92
C LEU A 125 18.60 13.58 -19.66
N SER A 126 18.32 12.94 -18.53
CA SER A 126 18.11 13.60 -17.23
C SER A 126 19.42 13.95 -16.52
N THR A 127 20.53 13.32 -16.92
CA THR A 127 21.88 13.71 -16.53
C THR A 127 22.37 14.83 -17.45
N ASN A 128 22.51 16.03 -16.92
CA ASN A 128 23.02 17.19 -17.65
C ASN A 128 24.43 16.88 -18.20
N PRO A 129 24.72 17.08 -19.50
CA PRO A 129 26.05 16.80 -20.09
C PRO A 129 27.14 17.80 -19.68
N ALA A 130 26.85 18.74 -18.77
CA ALA A 130 27.76 19.82 -18.39
C ALA A 130 28.86 19.41 -17.39
N SER A 131 29.04 18.13 -17.06
CA SER A 131 30.02 17.68 -16.07
C SER A 131 31.04 16.65 -16.57
N GLU A 132 31.19 16.46 -17.88
CA GLU A 132 32.12 15.44 -18.44
C GLU A 132 33.61 15.84 -18.46
N GLU A 133 34.00 17.04 -17.99
CA GLU A 133 35.42 17.46 -17.98
C GLU A 133 36.16 17.30 -16.63
N ALA A 134 35.63 16.55 -15.68
CA ALA A 134 36.37 16.23 -14.46
C ALA A 134 36.75 14.73 -14.48
N GLY A 135 38.06 14.45 -14.43
CA GLY A 135 38.66 13.11 -14.50
C GLY A 135 38.18 12.15 -13.42
N ASP A 136 38.77 10.95 -13.35
CA ASP A 136 38.36 9.79 -12.53
C ASP A 136 38.04 10.05 -11.04
N ASP A 137 38.34 11.23 -10.50
CA ASP A 137 37.95 11.71 -9.16
C ASP A 137 36.54 12.35 -9.08
N ALA A 138 35.87 12.65 -10.20
CA ALA A 138 34.58 13.35 -10.25
C ALA A 138 33.38 12.48 -9.85
N PHE A 139 33.53 11.16 -9.91
CA PHE A 139 32.43 10.23 -9.60
C PHE A 139 32.23 10.03 -8.08
N ALA A 140 33.23 10.37 -7.26
CA ALA A 140 33.16 10.28 -5.79
C ALA A 140 32.29 11.37 -5.14
N TRP A 141 32.06 12.49 -5.83
CA TRP A 141 31.34 13.67 -5.31
C TRP A 141 29.81 13.59 -5.51
N ASN A 142 29.32 12.61 -6.28
CA ASN A 142 27.89 12.45 -6.59
C ASN A 142 27.18 11.43 -5.68
N ASP A 143 27.87 10.83 -4.72
CA ASP A 143 27.25 9.99 -3.71
C ASP A 143 26.59 10.87 -2.64
N SER A 144 25.28 11.12 -2.83
CA SER A 144 24.43 11.84 -1.87
C SER A 144 24.59 11.34 -0.44
N LEU A 145 24.86 10.04 -0.26
CA LEU A 145 25.01 9.47 1.06
C LEU A 145 26.40 9.68 1.64
N GLY A 146 27.46 9.56 0.83
CA GLY A 146 28.80 9.94 1.24
C GLY A 146 28.85 11.35 1.81
N SER A 147 28.21 12.31 1.14
CA SER A 147 28.15 13.71 1.58
C SER A 147 27.39 13.92 2.90
N LEU A 148 26.31 13.17 3.10
CA LEU A 148 25.54 13.16 4.34
C LEU A 148 26.35 12.55 5.49
N MET A 149 26.98 11.40 5.27
CA MET A 149 27.76 10.69 6.29
C MET A 149 29.02 11.47 6.67
N GLU A 150 29.68 12.13 5.73
CA GLU A 150 30.75 13.08 5.99
C GLU A 150 30.28 14.17 6.97
N SER A 151 29.13 14.78 6.69
CA SER A 151 28.59 15.84 7.52
C SER A 151 28.22 15.36 8.94
N VAL A 152 27.68 14.13 9.06
CA VAL A 152 27.43 13.49 10.35
C VAL A 152 28.74 13.26 11.11
N SER A 153 29.74 12.67 10.46
CA SER A 153 31.04 12.37 11.08
C SER A 153 31.79 13.62 11.54
N LYS A 154 31.66 14.75 10.82
CA LYS A 154 32.23 16.04 11.24
C LYS A 154 31.48 16.65 12.42
N ALA A 155 30.15 16.51 12.45
CA ALA A 155 29.32 17.11 13.49
C ALA A 155 29.33 16.32 14.81
N LEU A 156 29.43 15.00 14.73
CA LEU A 156 29.44 14.06 15.85
C LEU A 156 30.57 13.03 15.66
N PRO A 157 31.85 13.45 15.78
CA PRO A 157 33.00 12.59 15.49
C PRO A 157 33.10 11.38 16.42
N ASP A 158 32.57 11.51 17.63
CA ASP A 158 32.58 10.43 18.61
C ASP A 158 31.37 9.50 18.49
N ALA A 159 30.37 9.76 17.63
CA ALA A 159 29.17 8.94 17.52
C ALA A 159 29.45 7.58 16.84
N ASP A 160 28.91 6.49 17.38
CA ASP A 160 28.88 5.22 16.66
C ASP A 160 27.87 5.33 15.51
N LEU A 161 28.26 4.96 14.29
CA LEU A 161 27.41 5.08 13.11
C LEU A 161 27.04 3.69 12.56
N LEU A 162 25.74 3.43 12.46
CA LEU A 162 25.15 2.22 11.91
C LEU A 162 24.40 2.52 10.62
N VAL A 163 24.82 1.92 9.51
CA VAL A 163 24.19 2.07 8.20
C VAL A 163 23.81 0.69 7.65
N PRO A 164 22.58 0.23 7.92
CA PRO A 164 22.11 -1.06 7.46
C PRO A 164 21.91 -1.08 5.94
N PHE A 165 22.37 -2.16 5.29
CA PHE A 165 22.22 -2.36 3.84
C PHE A 165 21.08 -3.31 3.49
N TYR A 166 20.27 -2.94 2.51
CA TYR A 166 19.22 -3.79 1.95
C TYR A 166 19.02 -3.50 0.47
N ASP A 167 18.38 -4.43 -0.24
CA ASP A 167 18.02 -4.23 -1.64
C ASP A 167 16.87 -3.22 -1.76
N ALA A 168 17.23 -1.97 -2.04
CA ALA A 168 16.31 -0.85 -2.27
C ALA A 168 16.10 -0.56 -3.77
N ALA A 169 16.48 -1.49 -4.67
CA ALA A 169 16.28 -1.30 -6.09
C ALA A 169 14.77 -1.21 -6.45
N ILE A 170 14.43 -0.50 -7.52
CA ILE A 170 13.03 -0.31 -7.96
C ILE A 170 12.33 -1.66 -8.24
N PHE A 171 13.09 -2.66 -8.69
CA PHE A 171 12.57 -4.01 -8.94
C PHE A 171 12.73 -4.98 -7.76
N SER A 172 13.20 -4.51 -6.59
CA SER A 172 13.42 -5.34 -5.43
C SER A 172 12.15 -6.07 -5.00
N ASN A 173 12.34 -7.33 -4.63
CA ASN A 173 11.30 -8.18 -4.06
C ASN A 173 11.44 -8.37 -2.54
N ALA A 174 12.25 -7.55 -1.88
CA ALA A 174 12.36 -7.56 -0.42
C ALA A 174 10.99 -7.32 0.23
N ASP A 175 10.75 -7.99 1.36
CA ASP A 175 9.51 -7.84 2.12
C ASP A 175 9.68 -6.72 3.17
N ALA A 176 8.86 -5.67 3.07
CA ALA A 176 8.98 -4.49 3.93
C ALA A 176 8.79 -4.81 5.42
N PHE A 177 7.89 -5.73 5.78
CA PHE A 177 7.69 -6.13 7.17
C PHE A 177 8.91 -6.85 7.71
N LEU A 178 9.52 -7.72 6.89
CA LEU A 178 10.74 -8.42 7.26
C LEU A 178 11.92 -7.46 7.40
N LEU A 179 12.07 -6.48 6.50
CA LEU A 179 13.11 -5.43 6.62
C LEU A 179 12.99 -4.68 7.96
N ALA A 180 11.78 -4.26 8.33
CA ALA A 180 11.54 -3.57 9.60
C ALA A 180 11.80 -4.46 10.82
N SER A 181 11.38 -5.73 10.76
CA SER A 181 11.63 -6.71 11.83
C SER A 181 13.12 -6.98 12.03
N ARG A 182 13.88 -7.17 10.94
CA ARG A 182 15.32 -7.36 11.01
C ARG A 182 16.06 -6.12 11.49
N LEU A 183 15.56 -4.93 11.20
CA LEU A 183 16.16 -3.70 11.70
C LEU A 183 15.95 -3.54 13.21
N ASP A 184 14.76 -3.86 13.70
CA ASP A 184 14.48 -3.92 15.15
C ASP A 184 15.41 -4.93 15.86
N GLU A 185 15.58 -6.13 15.30
CA GLU A 185 16.50 -7.15 15.81
C GLU A 185 17.97 -6.68 15.80
N LEU A 186 18.40 -6.03 14.72
CA LEU A 186 19.76 -5.48 14.59
C LEU A 186 20.04 -4.42 15.67
N LEU A 187 19.09 -3.50 15.89
CA LEU A 187 19.21 -2.47 16.91
C LEU A 187 19.25 -3.06 18.32
N GLN A 188 18.39 -4.04 18.60
CA GLN A 188 18.44 -4.76 19.88
C GLN A 188 19.80 -5.44 20.07
N SER A 189 20.30 -6.16 19.06
CA SER A 189 21.58 -6.85 19.15
C SER A 189 22.74 -5.90 19.42
N LYS A 190 22.77 -4.73 18.76
CA LYS A 190 23.82 -3.73 18.96
C LYS A 190 23.73 -3.04 20.32
N PHE A 191 22.51 -2.81 20.79
CA PHE A 191 22.30 -2.27 22.13
C PHE A 191 22.77 -3.25 23.21
N GLU A 192 22.41 -4.53 23.11
CA GLU A 192 22.84 -5.57 24.06
C GLU A 192 24.35 -5.81 24.04
N GLU A 193 24.98 -5.77 22.86
CA GLU A 193 26.43 -5.91 22.72
C GLU A 193 27.17 -4.83 23.53
N ARG A 194 26.71 -3.58 23.46
CA ARG A 194 27.27 -2.45 24.21
C ARG A 194 26.94 -2.52 25.70
N GLN A 195 25.72 -2.90 26.05
CA GLN A 195 25.29 -3.08 27.43
C GLN A 195 26.14 -4.15 28.15
N LYS A 196 26.42 -5.29 27.50
CA LYS A 196 27.29 -6.36 28.06
C LYS A 196 28.71 -5.89 28.34
N ARG A 197 29.20 -4.89 27.61
CA ARG A 197 30.52 -4.26 27.82
C ARG A 197 30.50 -3.13 28.86
N GLY A 198 29.37 -2.90 29.53
CA GLY A 198 29.20 -1.83 30.51
C GLY A 198 29.19 -0.42 29.90
N ARG A 199 28.94 -0.31 28.59
CA ARG A 199 28.96 0.96 27.84
C ARG A 199 27.67 1.14 27.04
N GLU A 200 26.52 1.04 27.70
CA GLU A 200 25.23 1.20 27.05
C GLU A 200 25.11 2.54 26.31
N TYR A 201 24.43 2.55 25.16
CA TYR A 201 24.13 3.80 24.48
C TYR A 201 23.17 4.64 25.34
N LYS A 202 23.54 5.89 25.60
CA LYS A 202 22.66 6.84 26.28
C LYS A 202 21.71 7.52 25.31
N LYS A 203 22.11 7.65 24.06
CA LYS A 203 21.39 8.35 23.01
C LYS A 203 21.40 7.57 21.71
N ILE A 204 20.24 7.44 21.09
CA ILE A 204 20.06 6.86 19.76
C ILE A 204 19.33 7.88 18.89
N ILE A 205 19.89 8.19 17.72
CA ILE A 205 19.25 9.01 16.68
C ILE A 205 18.91 8.09 15.51
N LEU A 206 17.65 8.09 15.10
CA LEU A 206 17.20 7.35 13.91
C LEU A 206 17.01 8.32 12.75
N VAL A 207 17.69 8.08 11.63
CA VAL A 207 17.64 8.94 10.45
C VAL A 207 17.18 8.12 9.24
N GLY A 208 16.06 8.50 8.65
CA GLY A 208 15.49 7.78 7.52
C GLY A 208 15.22 8.69 6.32
N HIS A 209 15.55 8.21 5.13
CA HIS A 209 15.26 8.90 3.86
C HIS A 209 14.26 8.11 3.02
N SER A 210 13.26 8.77 2.43
CA SER A 210 12.30 8.14 1.49
C SER A 210 11.64 6.88 2.09
N ILE A 211 11.74 5.70 1.44
CA ILE A 211 11.23 4.44 2.00
C ILE A 211 11.99 3.98 3.26
N GLY A 212 13.25 4.38 3.43
CA GLY A 212 14.04 4.08 4.63
C GLY A 212 13.44 4.71 5.88
N ALA A 213 12.80 5.87 5.75
CA ALA A 213 12.01 6.47 6.83
C ALA A 213 10.84 5.60 7.26
N LEU A 214 10.12 5.00 6.31
CA LEU A 214 9.02 4.08 6.62
C LEU A 214 9.51 2.82 7.36
N ILE A 215 10.63 2.24 6.90
CA ILE A 215 11.21 1.03 7.50
C ILE A 215 11.73 1.31 8.92
N ILE A 216 12.47 2.42 9.13
CA ILE A 216 12.93 2.84 10.46
C ILE A 216 11.77 3.08 11.42
N ARG A 217 10.74 3.80 10.98
CA ARG A 217 9.55 4.05 11.82
C ARG A 217 8.86 2.75 12.20
N LYS A 218 8.77 1.80 11.27
CA LYS A 218 8.17 0.50 11.54
C LYS A 218 9.00 -0.33 12.52
N ALA A 219 10.32 -0.36 12.35
CA ALA A 219 11.24 -1.01 13.29
C ALA A 219 11.10 -0.42 14.70
N TYR A 220 10.97 0.90 14.80
CA TYR A 220 10.73 1.58 16.07
C TYR A 220 9.38 1.20 16.69
N MET A 221 8.30 1.09 15.91
CA MET A 221 7.00 0.59 16.41
C MET A 221 7.09 -0.84 16.93
N TYR A 222 7.81 -1.74 16.24
CA TYR A 222 8.07 -3.09 16.75
C TYR A 222 8.87 -3.06 18.06
N GLY A 223 9.91 -2.23 18.14
CA GLY A 223 10.67 -2.03 19.36
C GLY A 223 9.82 -1.51 20.52
N LEU A 224 8.81 -0.67 20.26
CA LEU A 224 7.85 -0.19 21.28
C LEU A 224 6.78 -1.25 21.66
N GLY A 225 6.74 -2.40 21.00
CA GLY A 225 5.79 -3.48 21.27
C GLY A 225 4.52 -3.47 20.41
N ALA A 226 4.42 -2.59 19.41
CA ALA A 226 3.30 -2.58 18.46
C ALA A 226 3.53 -3.62 17.35
N THR A 227 3.28 -4.89 17.66
CA THR A 227 3.67 -6.07 16.86
C THR A 227 2.51 -6.83 16.21
N GLU A 228 1.34 -6.21 16.05
CA GLU A 228 0.12 -6.87 15.51
C GLU A 228 0.35 -7.52 14.14
N ASP A 229 1.15 -6.89 13.29
CA ASP A 229 1.51 -7.33 11.94
C ASP A 229 2.98 -7.78 11.82
N HIS A 230 3.61 -8.13 12.94
CA HIS A 230 4.97 -8.65 12.94
C HIS A 230 5.06 -9.96 12.13
N PRO A 231 6.04 -10.11 11.21
CA PRO A 231 6.09 -11.25 10.27
C PRO A 231 6.54 -12.55 10.92
N VAL A 232 7.20 -12.49 12.08
CA VAL A 232 7.61 -13.68 12.85
C VAL A 232 6.54 -13.98 13.91
N TYR A 233 6.13 -15.25 14.01
CA TYR A 233 5.02 -15.73 14.84
C TYR A 233 5.11 -15.39 16.35
N MET A 234 6.28 -15.04 16.87
CA MET A 234 6.45 -14.59 18.25
C MET A 234 6.12 -13.10 18.38
N ARG A 235 4.82 -12.80 18.56
CA ARG A 235 4.36 -11.45 18.92
C ARG A 235 4.75 -11.16 20.37
N THR A 236 5.81 -10.39 20.57
CA THR A 236 6.09 -9.78 21.87
C THR A 236 5.48 -8.38 21.88
N THR A 237 4.65 -8.10 22.90
CA THR A 237 4.19 -6.75 23.20
C THR A 237 5.13 -6.01 24.15
N LYS A 238 6.21 -6.68 24.59
CA LYS A 238 7.19 -6.08 25.48
C LYS A 238 8.05 -5.08 24.73
N GLN A 239 8.07 -3.85 25.23
CA GLN A 239 8.98 -2.81 24.79
C GLN A 239 10.45 -3.26 24.93
N ARG A 240 11.23 -3.01 23.89
CA ARG A 240 12.67 -3.28 23.85
C ARG A 240 13.46 -2.15 24.50
N PRO A 241 14.53 -2.45 25.27
CA PRO A 241 15.31 -1.45 26.00
C PRO A 241 15.85 -0.30 25.15
N TRP A 242 16.33 -0.59 23.94
CA TRP A 242 16.94 0.42 23.06
C TRP A 242 15.99 1.56 22.73
N THR A 243 14.67 1.31 22.68
CA THR A 243 13.67 2.33 22.32
C THR A 243 13.59 3.47 23.32
N THR A 244 13.89 3.21 24.60
CA THR A 244 13.91 4.24 25.65
C THR A 244 15.08 5.22 25.52
N ARG A 245 16.09 4.86 24.71
CA ARG A 245 17.27 5.68 24.44
C ARG A 245 17.17 6.45 23.13
N VAL A 246 16.08 6.27 22.37
CA VAL A 246 15.83 7.03 21.15
C VAL A 246 15.51 8.47 21.51
N GLU A 247 16.43 9.38 21.20
CA GLU A 247 16.27 10.80 21.49
C GLU A 247 15.39 11.49 20.44
N ARG A 248 15.55 11.13 19.16
CA ARG A 248 14.82 11.75 18.05
C ARG A 248 14.84 10.89 16.79
N LEU A 249 13.81 11.06 15.96
CA LEU A 249 13.76 10.57 14.59
C LEU A 249 13.90 11.75 13.63
N ILE A 250 14.81 11.65 12.66
CA ILE A 250 15.03 12.64 11.61
C ILE A 250 14.59 12.02 10.28
N LEU A 251 13.53 12.57 9.69
CA LEU A 251 12.90 12.02 8.49
C LEU A 251 13.12 12.96 7.30
N LEU A 252 13.85 12.50 6.29
CA LEU A 252 14.19 13.24 5.07
C LEU A 252 13.28 12.78 3.92
N ALA A 253 12.42 13.68 3.42
CA ALA A 253 11.45 13.37 2.36
C ALA A 253 10.71 12.02 2.57
N PRO A 254 10.14 11.75 3.75
CA PRO A 254 9.62 10.44 4.09
C PRO A 254 8.32 10.12 3.35
N MET A 255 8.15 8.87 2.92
CA MET A 255 6.95 8.43 2.19
C MET A 255 5.79 8.03 3.12
N ASN A 256 5.48 8.83 4.16
CA ASN A 256 4.64 8.43 5.29
C ASN A 256 3.24 7.90 4.91
N ARG A 257 2.53 8.54 3.97
CA ARG A 257 1.23 8.06 3.44
C ARG A 257 1.36 7.02 2.32
N GLY A 258 2.58 6.63 1.97
CA GLY A 258 2.91 5.84 0.79
C GLY A 258 2.83 6.66 -0.49
N TRP A 259 3.44 6.17 -1.56
CA TRP A 259 3.37 6.88 -2.85
C TRP A 259 2.06 6.60 -3.58
N SER A 260 1.67 7.56 -4.42
CA SER A 260 0.57 7.44 -5.36
C SER A 260 0.93 8.09 -6.70
N LEU A 261 0.50 7.46 -7.80
CA LEU A 261 0.50 8.03 -9.14
C LEU A 261 -0.93 8.38 -9.58
N SER A 262 -1.84 8.54 -8.63
CA SER A 262 -3.24 8.90 -8.90
C SER A 262 -3.74 9.82 -7.79
N PRO A 263 -3.78 11.16 -8.02
CA PRO A 263 -3.34 11.85 -9.24
C PRO A 263 -1.81 11.89 -9.41
N LYS A 264 -1.32 12.37 -10.57
CA LYS A 264 0.11 12.64 -10.80
C LYS A 264 0.61 13.61 -9.71
N PRO A 265 1.74 13.34 -9.03
CA PRO A 265 2.33 14.29 -8.10
C PRO A 265 2.59 15.66 -8.75
N LYS A 266 2.46 16.73 -7.97
CA LYS A 266 2.47 18.11 -8.46
C LYS A 266 3.74 18.45 -9.23
N HIS A 267 4.90 18.16 -8.63
CA HIS A 267 6.21 18.49 -9.19
C HIS A 267 6.82 17.38 -10.08
N MET A 268 6.17 16.22 -10.17
CA MET A 268 6.62 15.14 -11.07
C MET A 268 6.44 15.52 -12.54
N THR A 269 7.49 15.35 -13.34
CA THR A 269 7.41 15.53 -14.79
C THR A 269 6.50 14.47 -15.44
N TRP A 270 5.89 14.79 -16.57
CA TRP A 270 5.06 13.82 -17.31
C TRP A 270 5.85 12.58 -17.76
N ILE A 271 7.12 12.77 -18.08
CA ILE A 271 8.03 11.68 -18.48
C ILE A 271 8.22 10.70 -17.32
N ASN A 272 8.57 11.21 -16.13
CA ASN A 272 8.73 10.36 -14.93
C ASN A 272 7.42 9.71 -14.54
N PHE A 273 6.29 10.41 -14.67
CA PHE A 273 4.96 9.85 -14.42
C PHE A 273 4.66 8.64 -15.31
N ILE A 274 4.90 8.76 -16.62
CA ILE A 274 4.69 7.65 -17.57
C ILE A 274 5.65 6.51 -17.25
N PHE A 275 6.92 6.82 -17.00
CA PHE A 275 7.94 5.84 -16.65
C PHE A 275 7.56 5.03 -15.40
N TYR A 276 7.26 5.69 -14.28
CA TYR A 276 6.86 4.99 -13.05
C TYR A 276 5.55 4.24 -13.21
N SER A 277 4.56 4.81 -13.93
CA SER A 277 3.30 4.11 -14.20
C SER A 277 3.53 2.80 -14.96
N PHE A 278 4.40 2.83 -15.97
CA PHE A 278 4.77 1.65 -16.75
C PHE A 278 5.52 0.61 -15.91
N ILE A 279 6.57 1.02 -15.22
CA ILE A 279 7.40 0.12 -14.39
C ILE A 279 6.55 -0.58 -13.33
N MET A 280 5.56 0.11 -12.78
CA MET A 280 4.63 -0.45 -11.80
C MET A 280 3.61 -1.40 -12.42
N GLY A 281 3.13 -1.13 -13.63
CA GLY A 281 2.32 -2.08 -14.40
C GLY A 281 3.11 -3.34 -14.75
N ALA A 282 4.34 -3.19 -15.24
CA ALA A 282 5.24 -4.29 -15.58
C ALA A 282 5.59 -5.12 -14.34
N GLY A 283 5.99 -4.50 -13.23
CA GLY A 283 6.27 -5.20 -11.98
C GLY A 283 5.05 -5.95 -11.43
N GLN A 284 3.84 -5.42 -11.65
CA GLN A 284 2.62 -6.13 -11.30
C GLN A 284 2.39 -7.39 -12.15
N ALA A 285 2.66 -7.32 -13.45
CA ALA A 285 2.52 -8.45 -14.37
C ALA A 285 3.59 -9.53 -14.16
N THR A 286 4.82 -9.15 -13.83
CA THR A 286 5.95 -10.08 -13.67
C THR A 286 6.12 -10.60 -12.23
N GLY A 287 5.42 -10.01 -11.26
CA GLY A 287 5.61 -10.33 -9.84
C GLY A 287 6.88 -9.73 -9.24
N SER A 288 7.55 -8.80 -9.92
CA SER A 288 8.69 -8.05 -9.38
C SER A 288 8.26 -6.76 -8.66
N ALA A 289 9.24 -5.99 -8.17
CA ALA A 289 9.01 -4.72 -7.48
C ALA A 289 8.11 -4.84 -6.25
N ARG A 290 8.12 -6.00 -5.55
CA ARG A 290 7.26 -6.25 -4.39
C ARG A 290 7.50 -5.23 -3.28
N LEU A 291 8.75 -4.82 -3.05
CA LEU A 291 9.08 -3.82 -2.02
C LEU A 291 8.35 -2.51 -2.29
N VAL A 292 8.63 -1.83 -3.40
CA VAL A 292 8.03 -0.54 -3.72
C VAL A 292 6.50 -0.64 -3.87
N ARG A 293 5.98 -1.75 -4.41
CA ARG A 293 4.52 -1.98 -4.48
C ARG A 293 3.88 -2.13 -3.11
N SER A 294 4.59 -2.69 -2.12
CA SER A 294 4.11 -2.80 -0.74
C SER A 294 4.09 -1.47 0.00
N LEU A 295 4.72 -0.43 -0.56
CA LEU A 295 4.80 0.92 0.01
C LEU A 295 3.89 1.93 -0.71
N LYS A 296 2.97 1.44 -1.55
CA LYS A 296 1.91 2.25 -2.15
C LYS A 296 0.96 2.77 -1.08
N ARG A 297 0.32 3.91 -1.35
CA ARG A 297 -0.78 4.42 -0.52
C ARG A 297 -1.85 3.35 -0.30
N GLY A 298 -2.27 3.20 0.95
CA GLY A 298 -3.32 2.28 1.37
C GLY A 298 -2.91 0.81 1.51
N THR A 299 -1.65 0.43 1.29
CA THR A 299 -1.19 -0.97 1.47
C THR A 299 -1.09 -1.36 2.94
N GLY A 300 -1.00 -2.66 3.21
CA GLY A 300 -0.85 -3.22 4.57
C GLY A 300 0.29 -2.58 5.35
N PHE A 301 1.50 -2.52 4.78
CA PHE A 301 2.68 -1.97 5.48
C PHE A 301 2.47 -0.51 5.89
N VAL A 302 2.06 0.33 4.94
CA VAL A 302 1.85 1.76 5.17
C VAL A 302 0.71 2.00 6.15
N SER A 303 -0.45 1.37 5.92
CA SER A 303 -1.64 1.61 6.74
C SER A 303 -1.45 1.11 8.17
N ASN A 304 -0.88 -0.08 8.37
CA ASN A 304 -0.60 -0.58 9.71
C ASN A 304 0.40 0.29 10.46
N LEU A 305 1.48 0.74 9.81
CA LEU A 305 2.46 1.64 10.41
C LEU A 305 1.79 2.92 10.91
N ARG A 306 0.99 3.57 10.05
CA ARG A 306 0.32 4.83 10.40
C ARG A 306 -0.67 4.64 11.54
N LEU A 307 -1.46 3.56 11.52
CA LEU A 307 -2.44 3.25 12.57
C LEU A 307 -1.78 2.92 13.92
N GLN A 308 -0.71 2.12 13.93
CA GLN A 308 0.07 1.84 15.14
C GLN A 308 0.71 3.10 15.69
N TRP A 309 1.31 3.92 14.82
CA TRP A 309 1.95 5.18 15.20
C TRP A 309 0.96 6.11 15.89
N THR A 310 -0.17 6.41 15.25
CA THR A 310 -1.19 7.29 15.81
C THR A 310 -1.72 6.76 17.14
N ARG A 311 -2.03 5.45 17.23
CA ARG A 311 -2.53 4.86 18.48
C ARG A 311 -1.49 4.88 19.59
N MET A 312 -0.21 4.64 19.28
CA MET A 312 0.87 4.73 20.24
C MET A 312 1.01 6.15 20.78
N CYS A 313 0.99 7.16 19.91
CA CYS A 313 1.02 8.56 20.32
C CYS A 313 -0.18 8.96 21.18
N VAL A 314 -1.36 8.41 20.93
CA VAL A 314 -2.57 8.69 21.72
C VAL A 314 -2.53 7.99 23.08
N ALA A 315 -2.14 6.71 23.10
CA ALA A 315 -2.12 5.90 24.32
C ALA A 315 -0.95 6.25 25.24
N GLN A 316 0.20 6.59 24.67
CA GLN A 316 1.44 6.88 25.38
C GLN A 316 2.18 8.07 24.73
N PRO A 317 1.70 9.31 24.90
CA PRO A 317 2.25 10.50 24.23
C PRO A 317 3.74 10.75 24.47
N ASP A 318 4.27 10.31 25.62
CA ASP A 318 5.66 10.48 26.02
C ASP A 318 6.57 9.30 25.64
N ALA A 319 6.00 8.16 25.22
CA ALA A 319 6.78 6.98 24.84
C ALA A 319 7.38 7.09 23.43
N VAL A 320 6.75 7.90 22.56
CA VAL A 320 7.22 8.11 21.19
C VAL A 320 8.20 9.29 21.17
N ALA A 321 9.43 9.02 20.74
CA ALA A 321 10.46 10.04 20.63
C ALA A 321 10.07 11.19 19.67
N PRO A 322 10.60 12.40 19.87
CA PRO A 322 10.44 13.54 18.96
C PRO A 322 10.69 13.19 17.50
N VAL A 323 9.86 13.71 16.61
CA VAL A 323 9.98 13.53 15.16
C VAL A 323 10.30 14.86 14.50
N ILE A 324 11.40 14.90 13.76
CA ILE A 324 11.84 16.05 12.98
C ILE A 324 11.68 15.70 11.50
N LEU A 325 10.75 16.36 10.83
CA LEU A 325 10.50 16.22 9.40
C LEU A 325 11.28 17.29 8.63
N LEU A 326 12.13 16.86 7.71
CA LEU A 326 12.76 17.69 6.70
C LEU A 326 12.11 17.39 5.35
N LEU A 327 11.45 18.40 4.76
CA LEU A 327 10.77 18.27 3.48
C LEU A 327 11.15 19.40 2.54
N GLY A 328 11.34 19.03 1.28
CA GLY A 328 11.57 19.96 0.19
C GLY A 328 10.31 20.65 -0.31
N ASP A 329 10.45 21.86 -0.84
CA ASP A 329 9.37 22.62 -1.49
C ASP A 329 9.12 22.20 -2.96
N THR A 330 10.03 21.44 -3.56
CA THR A 330 9.94 20.91 -4.93
C THR A 330 9.92 19.38 -4.98
N ASP A 331 9.55 18.72 -3.88
CA ASP A 331 9.42 17.25 -3.83
C ASP A 331 8.40 16.75 -4.87
N ASP A 332 8.86 15.84 -5.71
CA ASP A 332 8.14 15.29 -6.85
C ASP A 332 7.44 13.96 -6.55
N MET A 333 7.54 13.45 -5.33
CA MET A 333 6.98 12.17 -4.92
C MET A 333 5.98 12.29 -3.77
N VAL A 334 6.24 13.17 -2.81
CA VAL A 334 5.43 13.37 -1.60
C VAL A 334 5.07 14.83 -1.40
N SER A 335 3.96 15.06 -0.73
CA SER A 335 3.45 16.39 -0.38
C SER A 335 3.39 16.58 1.12
N GLN A 336 3.27 17.83 1.57
CA GLN A 336 3.12 18.15 2.99
C GLN A 336 1.91 17.45 3.64
N ASP A 337 0.85 17.21 2.87
CA ASP A 337 -0.38 16.54 3.31
C ASP A 337 -0.19 15.03 3.55
N ASP A 338 0.91 14.44 3.08
CA ASP A 338 1.21 13.01 3.22
C ASP A 338 1.80 12.65 4.61
N HIS A 339 1.87 13.61 5.54
CA HIS A 339 2.58 13.45 6.81
C HIS A 339 1.70 13.64 8.05
N GLN A 340 0.38 13.53 7.91
CA GLN A 340 -0.53 13.81 9.03
C GLN A 340 -0.34 12.88 10.25
N ASP A 341 0.05 11.62 10.03
CA ASP A 341 0.18 10.62 11.11
C ASP A 341 1.31 10.96 12.09
N ILE A 342 2.40 11.56 11.61
CA ILE A 342 3.51 11.97 12.48
C ILE A 342 3.18 13.25 13.28
N LEU A 343 2.14 14.00 12.90
CA LEU A 343 1.63 15.14 13.67
C LEU A 343 0.97 14.69 14.98
N ALA A 344 0.61 13.41 15.09
CA ALA A 344 0.14 12.83 16.35
C ALA A 344 1.21 12.84 17.45
N SER A 345 2.50 12.93 17.07
CA SER A 345 3.59 13.04 18.05
C SER A 345 3.52 14.37 18.78
N SER A 346 3.53 14.30 20.12
CA SER A 346 3.53 15.46 21.02
C SER A 346 4.72 16.41 20.79
N LYS A 347 5.82 15.90 20.22
CA LYS A 347 7.07 16.63 19.98
C LYS A 347 7.47 16.60 18.50
N PHE A 348 6.52 16.89 17.62
CA PHE A 348 6.76 17.04 16.19
C PHE A 348 7.36 18.41 15.84
N ILE A 349 8.36 18.41 14.94
CA ILE A 349 9.04 19.60 14.41
C ILE A 349 9.09 19.48 12.88
N PHE A 350 8.69 20.54 12.18
CA PHE A 350 8.80 20.65 10.73
C PHE A 350 9.91 21.64 10.34
N ILE A 351 10.86 21.19 9.51
CA ILE A 351 11.95 22.00 9.00
C ILE A 351 11.85 22.02 7.46
N PRO A 352 11.42 23.13 6.85
CA PRO A 352 11.42 23.24 5.40
C PRO A 352 12.86 23.32 4.85
N VAL A 353 13.10 22.61 3.75
CA VAL A 353 14.38 22.57 3.05
C VAL A 353 14.20 23.11 1.63
N PRO A 354 14.41 24.42 1.40
CA PRO A 354 14.07 25.04 0.12
C PRO A 354 14.89 24.45 -1.03
N SER A 355 14.35 24.56 -2.26
CA SER A 355 14.98 24.10 -3.50
C SER A 355 15.45 22.64 -3.45
N SER A 356 14.65 21.79 -2.81
CA SER A 356 14.96 20.37 -2.64
C SER A 356 13.80 19.51 -3.11
N GLY A 357 14.11 18.52 -3.93
CA GLY A 357 13.20 17.48 -4.39
C GLY A 357 13.40 16.19 -3.62
N HIS A 358 12.68 15.12 -4.00
CA HIS A 358 12.66 13.87 -3.25
C HIS A 358 14.05 13.25 -3.12
N ALA A 359 14.77 13.13 -4.24
CA ALA A 359 16.11 12.54 -4.25
C ALA A 359 17.23 13.55 -3.89
N SER A 360 17.01 14.86 -4.09
CA SER A 360 18.06 15.86 -3.89
C SER A 360 18.19 16.36 -2.45
N ILE A 361 17.20 16.08 -1.58
CA ILE A 361 17.25 16.50 -0.16
C ILE A 361 18.48 15.98 0.60
N VAL A 362 19.07 14.88 0.14
CA VAL A 362 20.29 14.26 0.71
C VAL A 362 21.58 14.71 0.01
N LYS A 363 21.54 15.54 -1.03
CA LYS A 363 22.73 16.00 -1.76
C LYS A 363 23.33 17.24 -1.09
N PHE A 364 24.35 17.04 -0.25
CA PHE A 364 24.89 18.10 0.62
C PHE A 364 26.02 18.92 -0.01
N HIS A 365 26.69 18.38 -1.02
CA HIS A 365 27.81 19.05 -1.71
C HIS A 365 27.39 19.80 -3.00
N GLU A 366 26.08 19.99 -3.22
CA GLU A 366 25.53 20.65 -4.43
C GLU A 366 25.57 22.20 -4.30
N GLY A 367 26.77 22.77 -4.29
CA GLY A 367 26.99 24.22 -4.23
C GLY A 367 26.31 24.88 -3.02
N GLU A 368 25.76 26.08 -3.22
CA GLU A 368 25.08 26.84 -2.16
C GLU A 368 23.83 26.13 -1.62
N ILE A 369 23.06 25.47 -2.49
CA ILE A 369 21.84 24.75 -2.09
C ILE A 369 22.20 23.54 -1.20
N GLY A 370 23.26 22.82 -1.54
CA GLY A 370 23.81 21.75 -0.71
C GLY A 370 24.20 22.22 0.69
N GLN A 371 24.82 23.40 0.81
CA GLN A 371 25.16 23.99 2.11
C GLN A 371 23.91 24.32 2.94
N ILE A 372 22.84 24.79 2.31
CA ILE A 372 21.55 25.03 2.99
C ILE A 372 20.99 23.71 3.53
N ARG A 373 20.97 22.64 2.71
CA ARG A 373 20.50 21.30 3.12
C ARG A 373 21.32 20.78 4.31
N THR A 374 22.64 20.89 4.21
CA THR A 374 23.59 20.51 5.27
C THR A 374 23.29 21.27 6.56
N SER A 375 23.15 22.59 6.49
CA SER A 375 22.84 23.43 7.65
C SER A 375 21.53 23.03 8.33
N LYS A 376 20.46 22.83 7.55
CA LYS A 376 19.15 22.39 8.09
C LYS A 376 19.22 21.00 8.73
N PHE A 377 19.94 20.07 8.11
CA PHE A 377 20.13 18.74 8.66
C PHE A 377 20.98 18.74 9.94
N LEU A 378 22.08 19.49 9.99
CA LEU A 378 22.93 19.59 11.18
C LEU A 378 22.19 20.23 12.36
N LYS A 379 21.31 21.21 12.10
CA LYS A 379 20.36 21.70 13.11
C LYS A 379 19.48 20.58 13.65
N ALA A 380 18.84 19.80 12.77
CA ALA A 380 18.00 18.67 13.18
C ALA A 380 18.79 17.61 13.98
N LEU A 381 20.06 17.39 13.64
CA LEU A 381 20.93 16.40 14.25
C LEU A 381 21.34 16.80 15.68
N SER A 382 21.85 18.02 15.85
CA SER A 382 22.60 18.38 17.06
C SER A 382 21.91 19.42 17.95
N GLN A 383 20.98 20.22 17.42
CA GLN A 383 20.35 21.29 18.19
C GLN A 383 19.38 20.70 19.24
N PRO A 384 19.29 21.26 20.45
CA PRO A 384 18.32 20.82 21.45
C PRO A 384 16.88 20.92 20.95
N ILE A 385 16.04 19.91 21.27
CA ILE A 385 14.63 19.85 20.83
C ILE A 385 13.85 21.12 21.20
N ALA A 386 14.04 21.65 22.42
CA ALA A 386 13.36 22.87 22.86
C ALA A 386 13.73 24.10 22.01
N MET A 387 14.98 24.20 21.55
CA MET A 387 15.42 25.29 20.69
C MET A 387 14.84 25.14 19.28
N LEU A 388 14.83 23.92 18.73
CA LEU A 388 14.19 23.63 17.44
C LEU A 388 12.69 23.92 17.47
N GLN A 389 12.01 23.56 18.56
CA GLN A 389 10.61 23.90 18.78
C GLN A 389 10.43 25.42 18.80
N ASN A 390 11.23 26.16 19.56
CA ASN A 390 11.11 27.63 19.57
C ASN A 390 11.37 28.24 18.18
N GLU A 391 12.39 27.81 17.46
CA GLU A 391 12.75 28.33 16.13
C GLU A 391 11.63 28.05 15.10
N PHE A 392 11.20 26.79 15.00
CA PHE A 392 10.29 26.35 13.94
C PHE A 392 8.81 26.35 14.35
N GLN A 393 8.47 26.52 15.63
CA GLN A 393 7.10 26.80 16.07
C GLN A 393 6.83 28.31 16.17
N SER A 394 7.81 29.20 16.41
CA SER A 394 7.53 30.64 16.53
C SER A 394 7.34 31.38 15.20
N ASP A 395 7.94 30.87 14.11
CA ASP A 395 7.76 31.33 12.72
C ASP A 395 6.35 30.99 12.16
N THR A 396 5.58 30.19 12.90
CA THR A 396 4.24 29.76 12.52
C THR A 396 3.13 30.73 12.89
N ARG A 397 3.44 31.84 13.59
CA ARG A 397 2.44 32.87 13.93
C ARG A 397 1.84 33.57 12.70
N ASN A 398 2.54 33.55 11.56
CA ASN A 398 2.08 34.09 10.29
C ASN A 398 1.73 33.02 9.24
N ILE A 399 1.86 31.73 9.57
CA ILE A 399 1.64 30.63 8.63
C ILE A 399 0.58 29.70 9.23
N GLU A 400 -0.70 29.96 8.91
CA GLU A 400 -1.79 28.99 9.09
C GLU A 400 -1.66 27.80 8.11
N THR A 401 -0.55 27.07 8.10
CA THR A 401 -0.46 25.85 7.29
C THR A 401 -1.22 24.70 7.93
N LEU A 402 -1.76 23.82 7.08
CA LEU A 402 -2.56 22.65 7.46
C LEU A 402 -1.92 21.76 8.57
N PRO A 403 -0.59 21.53 8.61
CA PRO A 403 0.02 20.70 9.66
C PRO A 403 -0.12 21.25 11.08
N ILE A 404 -0.12 22.58 11.24
CA ILE A 404 -0.25 23.21 12.56
C ILE A 404 -1.71 23.21 13.03
N LYS A 405 -2.69 23.33 12.11
CA LYS A 405 -4.11 23.16 12.44
C LYS A 405 -4.38 21.75 12.98
N ILE A 406 -3.79 20.74 12.34
CA ILE A 406 -3.91 19.34 12.76
C ILE A 406 -3.20 19.13 14.10
N GLN A 407 -1.93 19.56 14.26
CA GLN A 407 -1.21 19.40 15.53
C GLN A 407 -1.89 20.14 16.70
N LYS A 408 -2.44 21.34 16.48
CA LYS A 408 -3.22 22.06 17.50
C LYS A 408 -4.52 21.32 17.84
N ALA A 409 -5.21 20.73 16.86
CA ALA A 409 -6.37 19.89 17.11
C ALA A 409 -6.00 18.67 17.97
N TYR A 410 -4.87 18.01 17.69
CA TYR A 410 -4.33 16.91 18.52
C TYR A 410 -4.12 17.28 19.99
N LEU A 411 -3.79 18.55 20.25
CA LEU A 411 -3.47 19.09 21.57
C LEU A 411 -4.64 19.86 22.21
N SER A 412 -5.78 20.04 21.52
CA SER A 412 -6.92 20.80 22.03
C SER A 412 -7.97 19.94 22.72
N ASP A 413 -8.72 20.55 23.63
CA ASP A 413 -9.88 19.91 24.28
C ASP A 413 -11.05 19.63 23.31
N ASP A 414 -11.03 20.20 22.10
CA ASP A 414 -12.06 19.97 21.08
C ASP A 414 -12.15 18.50 20.66
N LEU A 415 -11.03 17.77 20.68
CA LEU A 415 -11.02 16.32 20.44
C LEU A 415 -11.79 15.54 21.50
N LYS A 416 -11.92 16.06 22.74
CA LYS A 416 -12.72 15.40 23.78
C LYS A 416 -14.20 15.45 23.44
N GLN A 417 -14.66 16.49 22.75
CA GLN A 417 -16.06 16.70 22.35
C GLN A 417 -16.45 16.02 21.02
N ALA A 418 -15.48 15.67 20.18
CA ALA A 418 -15.74 14.96 18.92
C ALA A 418 -16.35 13.57 19.16
N GLY A 419 -17.42 13.23 18.42
CA GLY A 419 -18.05 11.91 18.50
C GLY A 419 -17.28 10.82 17.76
N ASP A 420 -17.76 9.58 17.88
CA ASP A 420 -17.26 8.44 17.10
C ASP A 420 -17.39 8.67 15.59
N VAL A 421 -16.67 7.88 14.79
CA VAL A 421 -16.70 7.97 13.33
C VAL A 421 -17.56 6.84 12.76
N VAL A 422 -18.43 7.15 11.80
CA VAL A 422 -19.21 6.15 11.05
C VAL A 422 -18.84 6.19 9.57
N PHE A 423 -18.36 5.06 9.05
CA PHE A 423 -18.14 4.85 7.62
C PHE A 423 -19.41 4.29 6.97
N ILE A 424 -19.85 4.93 5.89
CA ILE A 424 -20.94 4.47 5.04
C ILE A 424 -20.37 4.15 3.66
N LEU A 425 -20.30 2.86 3.32
CA LEU A 425 -19.82 2.39 2.03
C LEU A 425 -20.98 1.85 1.19
N HIS A 426 -21.22 2.51 0.05
CA HIS A 426 -22.25 2.11 -0.89
C HIS A 426 -21.84 0.92 -1.76
N GLY A 427 -22.84 0.21 -2.30
CA GLY A 427 -22.66 -0.86 -3.27
C GLY A 427 -22.31 -0.34 -4.66
N ILE A 428 -22.02 -1.26 -5.58
CA ILE A 428 -21.46 -0.99 -6.90
C ILE A 428 -22.40 -0.23 -7.88
N ARG A 429 -23.72 -0.28 -7.65
CA ARG A 429 -24.77 0.24 -8.57
C ARG A 429 -25.63 1.36 -7.98
N ASP A 430 -25.23 1.96 -6.87
CA ASP A 430 -26.06 2.92 -6.15
C ASP A 430 -25.50 4.34 -6.29
N PHE A 431 -26.36 5.32 -6.59
CA PHE A 431 -26.02 6.74 -6.58
C PHE A 431 -25.86 7.29 -5.15
N GLY A 432 -26.08 6.45 -4.13
CA GLY A 432 -25.81 6.75 -2.73
C GLY A 432 -26.89 7.57 -2.06
N HIS A 433 -28.11 7.64 -2.61
CA HIS A 433 -29.20 8.44 -2.04
C HIS A 433 -29.52 8.02 -0.60
N TRP A 434 -29.57 6.72 -0.31
CA TRP A 434 -29.80 6.19 1.04
C TRP A 434 -28.72 6.61 2.05
N THR A 435 -27.49 6.90 1.59
CA THR A 435 -26.40 7.30 2.49
C THR A 435 -26.65 8.66 3.12
N ALA A 436 -27.35 9.56 2.40
CA ALA A 436 -27.73 10.87 2.91
C ALA A 436 -28.84 10.77 3.98
N GLU A 437 -29.84 9.92 3.75
CA GLU A 437 -30.92 9.68 4.70
C GLU A 437 -30.42 8.99 5.97
N LEU A 438 -29.61 7.94 5.84
CA LEU A 438 -28.99 7.28 6.99
C LEU A 438 -28.06 8.25 7.76
N LYS A 439 -27.33 9.11 7.05
CA LYS A 439 -26.51 10.15 7.68
C LYS A 439 -27.35 11.07 8.57
N ASN A 440 -28.52 11.51 8.10
CA ASN A 440 -29.41 12.36 8.87
C ASN A 440 -29.92 11.64 10.13
N GLU A 441 -30.26 10.36 10.02
CA GLU A 441 -30.68 9.55 11.16
C GLU A 441 -29.58 9.37 12.21
N ILE A 442 -28.33 9.13 11.77
CA ILE A 442 -27.18 9.05 12.69
C ILE A 442 -26.96 10.38 13.40
N LYS A 443 -26.99 11.51 12.67
CA LYS A 443 -26.85 12.86 13.24
C LYS A 443 -27.96 13.20 14.23
N ARG A 444 -29.19 12.75 13.98
CA ARG A 444 -30.31 12.91 14.90
C ARG A 444 -30.07 12.22 16.25
N LEU A 445 -29.41 11.05 16.24
CA LEU A 445 -29.08 10.32 17.47
C LEU A 445 -27.85 10.88 18.18
N ASN A 446 -26.84 11.30 17.43
CA ASN A 446 -25.63 11.91 17.95
C ASN A 446 -25.04 12.89 16.92
N ASP A 447 -25.27 14.19 17.13
CA ASP A 447 -24.82 15.23 16.21
C ASP A 447 -23.29 15.36 16.16
N ASN A 448 -22.59 14.92 17.20
CA ASN A 448 -21.13 14.95 17.26
C ASN A 448 -20.48 13.81 16.44
N THR A 449 -21.24 12.80 16.00
CA THR A 449 -20.71 11.69 15.19
C THR A 449 -20.21 12.20 13.84
N LYS A 450 -18.97 11.85 13.50
CA LYS A 450 -18.39 12.17 12.19
C LYS A 450 -18.78 11.09 11.19
N ILE A 451 -19.36 11.49 10.06
CA ILE A 451 -19.87 10.55 9.07
C ILE A 451 -19.06 10.69 7.79
N ILE A 452 -18.53 9.57 7.32
CA ILE A 452 -17.72 9.48 6.11
C ILE A 452 -18.49 8.63 5.11
N THR A 453 -19.15 9.32 4.19
CA THR A 453 -19.78 8.70 3.02
C THR A 453 -18.71 8.59 1.95
N SER A 454 -18.16 7.39 1.78
CA SER A 454 -17.08 7.17 0.82
C SER A 454 -17.63 6.42 -0.39
N GLY A 455 -17.44 6.99 -1.57
CA GLY A 455 -17.91 6.41 -2.81
C GLY A 455 -16.85 6.33 -3.89
N TYR A 456 -16.83 5.21 -4.61
CA TYR A 456 -15.96 5.00 -5.79
C TYR A 456 -16.65 5.42 -7.10
N GLY A 457 -17.78 6.13 -6.99
CA GLY A 457 -18.70 6.38 -8.10
C GLY A 457 -19.40 5.09 -8.55
N TYR A 458 -20.02 5.14 -9.73
CA TYR A 458 -20.65 3.98 -10.36
C TYR A 458 -19.58 2.93 -10.71
N PHE A 459 -19.75 1.69 -10.25
CA PHE A 459 -18.81 0.60 -10.43
C PHE A 459 -19.51 -0.59 -11.11
N PRO A 460 -19.25 -0.87 -12.39
CA PRO A 460 -19.89 -2.00 -13.07
C PRO A 460 -19.61 -3.35 -12.39
N ILE A 461 -20.61 -4.25 -12.35
CA ILE A 461 -20.49 -5.58 -11.72
C ILE A 461 -19.38 -6.44 -12.34
N LEU A 462 -19.08 -6.22 -13.62
CA LEU A 462 -18.01 -6.93 -14.32
C LEU A 462 -16.63 -6.37 -13.92
N ARG A 463 -16.52 -5.06 -13.62
CA ARG A 463 -15.31 -4.49 -12.99
C ARG A 463 -15.07 -5.05 -11.59
N PHE A 464 -16.14 -5.36 -10.84
CA PHE A 464 -16.04 -6.05 -9.56
C PHE A 464 -15.49 -7.48 -9.68
N LEU A 465 -15.78 -8.21 -10.75
CA LEU A 465 -15.18 -9.54 -10.95
C LEU A 465 -13.65 -9.50 -11.14
N PHE A 466 -13.10 -8.39 -11.64
CA PHE A 466 -11.66 -8.22 -11.77
C PHE A 466 -10.99 -7.94 -10.42
N LEU A 467 -10.16 -8.89 -9.97
CA LEU A 467 -9.42 -8.83 -8.69
C LEU A 467 -8.59 -7.55 -8.51
N GLY A 468 -7.98 -7.05 -9.59
CA GLY A 468 -7.20 -5.82 -9.55
C GLY A 468 -8.03 -4.59 -9.15
N SER A 469 -9.25 -4.49 -9.68
CA SER A 469 -10.17 -3.39 -9.37
C SER A 469 -10.70 -3.48 -7.94
N ARG A 470 -11.02 -4.69 -7.48
CA ARG A 470 -11.43 -4.94 -6.09
C ARG A 470 -10.36 -4.54 -5.08
N ARG A 471 -9.12 -5.00 -5.30
CA ARG A 471 -7.98 -4.62 -4.45
C ARG A 471 -7.72 -3.12 -4.45
N ARG A 472 -7.91 -2.44 -5.57
CA ARG A 472 -7.79 -0.96 -5.62
C ARG A 472 -8.80 -0.28 -4.70
N ASN A 473 -10.04 -0.75 -4.64
CA ASN A 473 -11.05 -0.19 -3.73
C ASN A 473 -10.66 -0.42 -2.26
N VAL A 474 -10.11 -1.59 -1.92
CA VAL A 474 -9.58 -1.86 -0.57
C VAL A 474 -8.45 -0.89 -0.21
N LEU A 475 -7.48 -0.67 -1.11
CA LEU A 475 -6.39 0.29 -0.86
C LEU A 475 -6.93 1.71 -0.64
N LEU A 476 -7.91 2.15 -1.44
CA LEU A 476 -8.53 3.45 -1.27
C LEU A 476 -9.33 3.57 0.03
N PHE A 477 -10.09 2.53 0.40
CA PHE A 477 -10.77 2.47 1.70
C PHE A 477 -9.78 2.59 2.84
N MET A 478 -8.67 1.86 2.77
CA MET A 478 -7.66 1.85 3.82
C MET A 478 -6.92 3.18 3.95
N ASP A 479 -6.73 3.91 2.85
CA ASP A 479 -6.27 5.30 2.91
C ASP A 479 -7.28 6.19 3.64
N TRP A 480 -8.57 6.15 3.28
CA TRP A 480 -9.61 6.91 3.98
C TRP A 480 -9.75 6.54 5.45
N TYR A 481 -9.74 5.25 5.77
CA TYR A 481 -9.79 4.72 7.13
C TYR A 481 -8.62 5.24 7.97
N THR A 482 -7.40 5.19 7.41
CA THR A 482 -6.19 5.67 8.10
C THR A 482 -6.22 7.18 8.31
N GLU A 483 -6.55 7.96 7.27
CA GLU A 483 -6.72 9.42 7.38
C GLU A 483 -7.77 9.79 8.42
N SER A 484 -8.81 8.98 8.56
CA SER A 484 -9.90 9.24 9.52
C SER A 484 -9.48 8.97 10.96
N ILE A 485 -8.71 7.91 11.21
CA ILE A 485 -8.11 7.67 12.53
C ILE A 485 -7.11 8.78 12.86
N VAL A 486 -6.25 9.15 11.91
CA VAL A 486 -5.28 10.24 12.07
C VAL A 486 -5.99 11.57 12.31
N SER A 487 -7.12 11.84 11.68
CA SER A 487 -7.85 13.09 11.91
C SER A 487 -8.76 13.05 13.15
N ASN A 488 -8.96 11.87 13.77
CA ASN A 488 -9.90 11.66 14.88
C ASN A 488 -9.29 10.68 15.89
N PRO A 489 -8.11 11.01 16.47
CA PRO A 489 -7.37 10.13 17.36
C PRO A 489 -8.20 9.69 18.56
N GLY A 490 -8.09 8.40 18.92
CA GLY A 490 -8.77 7.82 20.09
C GLY A 490 -10.28 7.62 19.95
N ARG A 491 -10.89 7.96 18.81
CA ARG A 491 -12.32 7.70 18.55
C ARG A 491 -12.55 6.29 18.03
N GLU A 492 -13.69 5.70 18.34
CA GLU A 492 -14.08 4.41 17.79
C GLU A 492 -14.69 4.57 16.40
N ILE A 493 -14.57 3.53 15.57
CA ILE A 493 -15.11 3.51 14.21
C ILE A 493 -16.23 2.49 14.12
N SER A 494 -17.41 2.91 13.68
CA SER A 494 -18.47 2.01 13.21
C SER A 494 -18.53 2.01 11.68
N PHE A 495 -19.06 0.95 11.09
CA PHE A 495 -19.07 0.74 9.65
C PHE A 495 -20.43 0.20 9.20
N VAL A 496 -20.95 0.73 8.10
CA VAL A 496 -22.05 0.11 7.34
C VAL A 496 -21.63 -0.07 5.88
N GLY A 497 -21.81 -1.29 5.38
CA GLY A 497 -21.46 -1.64 4.01
C GLY A 497 -22.57 -2.40 3.32
N HIS A 498 -22.92 -1.95 2.12
CA HIS A 498 -23.82 -2.67 1.22
C HIS A 498 -23.04 -3.41 0.14
N SER A 499 -23.41 -4.66 -0.16
CA SER A 499 -22.85 -5.42 -1.29
C SER A 499 -21.32 -5.44 -1.26
N ASN A 500 -20.63 -4.88 -2.27
CA ASN A 500 -19.16 -4.72 -2.30
C ASN A 500 -18.55 -4.01 -1.08
N GLY A 501 -19.31 -3.18 -0.35
CA GLY A 501 -18.86 -2.64 0.93
C GLY A 501 -18.51 -3.74 1.93
N SER A 502 -19.25 -4.86 1.92
CA SER A 502 -18.92 -6.03 2.74
C SER A 502 -17.59 -6.65 2.33
N TYR A 503 -17.34 -6.81 1.02
CA TYR A 503 -16.07 -7.31 0.51
C TYR A 503 -14.87 -6.44 0.91
N ILE A 504 -15.03 -5.11 0.79
CA ILE A 504 -13.96 -4.17 1.16
C ILE A 504 -13.60 -4.33 2.63
N LEU A 505 -14.60 -4.43 3.50
CA LEU A 505 -14.38 -4.62 4.92
C LEU A 505 -13.75 -5.98 5.25
N SER A 506 -14.25 -7.08 4.68
CA SER A 506 -13.67 -8.40 4.95
C SER A 506 -12.20 -8.46 4.51
N SER A 507 -11.90 -7.92 3.32
CA SER A 507 -10.54 -7.84 2.81
C SER A 507 -9.65 -6.94 3.69
N ALA A 508 -10.18 -5.83 4.20
CA ALA A 508 -9.47 -4.97 5.15
C ALA A 508 -9.17 -5.71 6.48
N LEU A 509 -10.12 -6.47 7.03
CA LEU A 509 -9.91 -7.23 8.26
C LEU A 509 -8.86 -8.35 8.07
N GLU A 510 -8.87 -9.02 6.93
CA GLU A 510 -7.91 -10.10 6.63
C GLU A 510 -6.49 -9.58 6.38
N ASN A 511 -6.35 -8.48 5.64
CA ASN A 511 -5.03 -8.02 5.17
C ASN A 511 -4.35 -6.99 6.08
N TYR A 512 -5.06 -6.44 7.07
CA TYR A 512 -4.58 -5.34 7.90
C TYR A 512 -4.82 -5.65 9.38
N ALA A 513 -3.81 -6.21 10.05
CA ALA A 513 -3.90 -6.65 11.44
C ALA A 513 -4.31 -5.54 12.44
N THR A 514 -4.14 -4.27 12.04
CA THR A 514 -4.44 -3.11 12.90
C THR A 514 -5.86 -2.56 12.72
N VAL A 515 -6.65 -3.04 11.75
CA VAL A 515 -8.03 -2.58 11.58
C VAL A 515 -8.88 -3.00 12.79
N LYS A 516 -9.60 -2.04 13.37
CA LYS A 516 -10.53 -2.23 14.49
C LYS A 516 -11.81 -1.47 14.20
N ILE A 517 -12.95 -2.15 14.26
CA ILE A 517 -14.27 -1.58 14.01
C ILE A 517 -15.18 -1.95 15.18
N LYS A 518 -15.80 -0.96 15.82
CA LYS A 518 -16.74 -1.14 16.93
C LYS A 518 -17.97 -1.91 16.44
N ASN A 519 -18.86 -1.26 15.70
CA ASN A 519 -20.09 -1.86 15.21
C ASN A 519 -20.05 -2.00 13.68
N ILE A 520 -20.35 -3.19 13.16
CA ILE A 520 -20.38 -3.50 11.72
C ILE A 520 -21.81 -3.85 11.31
N ALA A 521 -22.40 -3.09 10.39
CA ALA A 521 -23.68 -3.41 9.75
C ALA A 521 -23.47 -3.80 8.28
N LEU A 522 -23.93 -5.00 7.90
CA LEU A 522 -23.80 -5.53 6.54
C LEU A 522 -25.17 -5.70 5.91
N LEU A 523 -25.34 -5.14 4.72
CA LEU A 523 -26.60 -5.12 3.99
C LEU A 523 -26.40 -5.85 2.65
N GLY A 524 -27.09 -6.98 2.44
CA GLY A 524 -26.88 -7.78 1.22
C GLY A 524 -25.42 -8.24 1.08
N SER A 525 -24.82 -8.71 2.18
CA SER A 525 -23.42 -9.11 2.26
C SER A 525 -23.05 -10.16 1.20
N ILE A 526 -21.90 -9.96 0.56
CA ILE A 526 -21.30 -10.94 -0.35
C ILE A 526 -20.12 -11.68 0.30
N MET A 527 -19.98 -11.63 1.62
CA MET A 527 -18.91 -12.37 2.31
C MET A 527 -19.21 -13.89 2.35
N PRO A 528 -18.17 -14.75 2.46
CA PRO A 528 -18.34 -16.17 2.77
C PRO A 528 -19.09 -16.38 4.08
N ARG A 529 -19.93 -17.42 4.17
CA ARG A 529 -20.71 -17.70 5.40
C ARG A 529 -19.84 -18.10 6.59
N LYS A 530 -18.64 -18.60 6.31
CA LYS A 530 -17.63 -19.06 7.28
C LYS A 530 -16.57 -18.01 7.58
N PHE A 531 -16.80 -16.74 7.23
CA PHE A 531 -15.89 -15.65 7.59
C PHE A 531 -15.64 -15.64 9.11
N PRO A 532 -14.38 -15.53 9.60
CA PRO A 532 -14.03 -15.88 10.98
C PRO A 532 -14.34 -14.76 12.00
N TRP A 533 -15.61 -14.34 12.10
CA TRP A 533 -16.04 -13.27 13.02
C TRP A 533 -15.66 -13.53 14.48
N ASP A 534 -15.78 -14.78 14.95
CA ASP A 534 -15.44 -15.16 16.33
C ASP A 534 -13.97 -14.82 16.66
N ALA A 535 -13.05 -15.01 15.71
CA ALA A 535 -11.64 -14.67 15.88
C ALA A 535 -11.43 -13.17 16.00
N TYR A 536 -12.07 -12.37 15.13
CA TYR A 536 -11.94 -10.91 15.18
C TYR A 536 -12.58 -10.29 16.43
N VAL A 537 -13.64 -10.89 16.96
CA VAL A 537 -14.23 -10.49 18.26
C VAL A 537 -13.30 -10.86 19.41
N ALA A 538 -12.75 -12.08 19.42
CA ALA A 538 -11.80 -12.52 20.44
C ALA A 538 -10.50 -11.67 20.46
N GLU A 539 -10.04 -11.22 19.29
CA GLU A 539 -8.91 -10.30 19.14
C GLU A 539 -9.23 -8.85 19.55
N GLY A 540 -10.49 -8.53 19.87
CA GLY A 540 -10.95 -7.17 20.18
C GLY A 540 -10.89 -6.22 18.97
N ARG A 541 -10.90 -6.77 17.75
CA ARG A 541 -10.93 -6.00 16.51
C ARG A 541 -12.34 -5.66 16.07
N VAL A 542 -13.32 -6.44 16.53
CA VAL A 542 -14.75 -6.23 16.27
C VAL A 542 -15.53 -6.32 17.57
N LYS A 543 -16.50 -5.41 17.81
CA LYS A 543 -17.35 -5.46 19.00
C LYS A 543 -18.73 -6.07 18.73
N ALA A 544 -19.41 -5.63 17.67
CA ALA A 544 -20.73 -6.13 17.31
C ALA A 544 -20.91 -6.22 15.79
N ILE A 545 -21.61 -7.26 15.34
CA ILE A 545 -21.91 -7.51 13.92
C ILE A 545 -23.41 -7.63 13.73
N ARG A 546 -23.96 -6.84 12.81
CA ARG A 546 -25.33 -6.93 12.31
C ARG A 546 -25.30 -7.34 10.84
N ASN A 547 -26.08 -8.36 10.51
CA ASN A 547 -26.22 -8.85 9.13
C ASN A 547 -27.69 -8.82 8.73
N ASP A 548 -28.04 -8.00 7.75
CA ASP A 548 -29.41 -7.89 7.23
C ASP A 548 -29.52 -8.72 5.94
N VAL A 549 -30.29 -9.80 6.03
CA VAL A 549 -30.43 -10.82 4.97
C VAL A 549 -31.73 -10.60 4.21
N ALA A 550 -31.69 -10.62 2.87
CA ALA A 550 -32.86 -10.38 2.02
C ALA A 550 -33.59 -11.67 1.60
N SER A 551 -34.91 -11.59 1.41
CA SER A 551 -35.76 -12.74 1.04
C SER A 551 -35.61 -13.15 -0.43
N ASP A 552 -35.29 -12.22 -1.32
CA ASP A 552 -35.30 -12.39 -2.78
C ASP A 552 -33.99 -11.95 -3.45
N ASP A 553 -32.87 -11.99 -2.73
CA ASP A 553 -31.56 -11.60 -3.26
C ASP A 553 -30.96 -12.67 -4.17
N TRP A 554 -31.41 -12.68 -5.43
CA TRP A 554 -30.90 -13.58 -6.45
C TRP A 554 -29.43 -13.31 -6.83
N VAL A 555 -28.93 -12.07 -6.62
CA VAL A 555 -27.54 -11.72 -6.95
C VAL A 555 -26.63 -12.46 -5.99
N VAL A 556 -26.83 -12.29 -4.69
CA VAL A 556 -26.05 -12.99 -3.66
C VAL A 556 -26.36 -14.49 -3.69
N GLY A 557 -27.63 -14.87 -3.85
CA GLY A 557 -28.05 -16.26 -3.91
C GLY A 557 -27.40 -17.05 -5.06
N VAL A 558 -27.36 -16.53 -6.28
CA VAL A 558 -26.81 -17.25 -7.45
C VAL A 558 -25.30 -17.00 -7.61
N PHE A 559 -24.86 -15.73 -7.68
CA PHE A 559 -23.43 -15.44 -7.88
C PHE A 559 -22.60 -15.80 -6.65
N GLY A 560 -23.09 -15.48 -5.45
CA GLY A 560 -22.40 -15.85 -4.20
C GLY A 560 -22.20 -17.36 -4.11
N SER A 561 -23.25 -18.14 -4.41
CA SER A 561 -23.17 -19.62 -4.37
C SER A 561 -22.18 -20.18 -5.37
N PHE A 562 -22.08 -19.57 -6.56
CA PHE A 562 -21.05 -19.94 -7.53
C PHE A 562 -19.65 -19.78 -6.95
N PHE A 563 -19.30 -18.58 -6.45
CA PHE A 563 -17.96 -18.33 -5.91
C PHE A 563 -17.67 -19.22 -4.68
N GLU A 564 -18.64 -19.35 -3.78
CA GLU A 564 -18.51 -20.16 -2.57
C GLU A 564 -18.29 -21.64 -2.91
N PHE A 565 -19.03 -22.20 -3.90
CA PHE A 565 -18.83 -23.58 -4.38
C PHE A 565 -17.39 -23.84 -4.82
N PHE A 566 -16.81 -22.95 -5.64
CA PHE A 566 -15.42 -23.12 -6.11
C PHE A 566 -14.41 -22.98 -4.96
N SER A 567 -14.66 -22.07 -4.02
CA SER A 567 -13.79 -21.90 -2.84
C SER A 567 -13.76 -23.15 -1.96
N GLU A 568 -14.90 -23.79 -1.76
CA GLU A 568 -15.04 -24.94 -0.86
C GLU A 568 -14.61 -26.26 -1.50
N ASN A 569 -14.85 -26.44 -2.81
CA ASN A 569 -14.70 -27.75 -3.47
C ASN A 569 -13.42 -27.92 -4.28
N LEU A 570 -12.78 -26.85 -4.75
CA LEU A 570 -11.59 -26.97 -5.60
C LEU A 570 -10.26 -26.66 -4.89
N ALA A 571 -10.26 -26.45 -3.57
CA ALA A 571 -9.10 -25.94 -2.83
C ALA A 571 -8.47 -24.68 -3.48
N VAL A 572 -9.26 -23.96 -4.30
CA VAL A 572 -8.89 -22.66 -4.87
C VAL A 572 -9.26 -21.61 -3.85
N THR A 573 -8.53 -21.62 -2.73
CA THR A 573 -8.63 -20.61 -1.67
C THR A 573 -7.84 -19.34 -2.01
N MET A 574 -7.02 -19.35 -3.07
CA MET A 574 -6.22 -18.21 -3.48
C MET A 574 -6.94 -17.31 -4.48
N GLY A 575 -7.23 -16.08 -4.06
CA GLY A 575 -7.70 -14.99 -4.94
C GLY A 575 -9.22 -14.90 -5.07
N THR A 576 -9.69 -14.67 -6.31
CA THR A 576 -11.03 -14.14 -6.62
C THR A 576 -12.22 -14.88 -5.99
N PHE A 577 -12.10 -16.19 -5.77
CA PHE A 577 -13.20 -17.08 -5.41
C PHE A 577 -13.40 -17.29 -3.91
N GLY A 578 -12.34 -17.19 -3.09
CA GLY A 578 -12.43 -17.39 -1.64
C GLY A 578 -12.98 -16.19 -0.85
N GLU A 579 -13.07 -15.02 -1.49
CA GLU A 579 -13.43 -13.75 -0.84
C GLU A 579 -14.92 -13.39 -1.02
N ILE A 580 -15.69 -14.21 -1.76
CA ILE A 580 -17.10 -13.98 -2.09
C ILE A 580 -17.93 -15.19 -1.67
N GLY A 581 -19.10 -14.95 -1.08
CA GLY A 581 -20.08 -15.99 -0.77
C GLY A 581 -21.48 -15.45 -0.50
N THR A 582 -22.25 -16.22 0.27
CA THR A 582 -23.71 -16.09 0.36
C THR A 582 -24.24 -15.54 1.68
N SER A 583 -23.41 -14.93 2.53
CA SER A 583 -23.83 -14.47 3.87
C SER A 583 -25.02 -13.50 3.88
N GLY A 584 -25.21 -12.67 2.85
CA GLY A 584 -26.37 -11.78 2.70
C GLY A 584 -27.65 -12.45 2.22
N PHE A 585 -27.58 -13.76 1.89
CA PHE A 585 -28.72 -14.58 1.49
C PHE A 585 -28.96 -15.74 2.47
N HIS A 586 -27.94 -16.52 2.82
CA HIS A 586 -28.07 -17.66 3.74
C HIS A 586 -27.73 -17.30 5.20
N GLY A 587 -27.17 -16.12 5.45
CA GLY A 587 -26.64 -15.74 6.77
C GLY A 587 -25.27 -16.34 7.07
N PHE A 588 -24.64 -15.85 8.13
CA PHE A 588 -23.38 -16.38 8.65
C PHE A 588 -23.61 -17.70 9.40
N THR A 589 -22.50 -18.41 9.68
CA THR A 589 -22.53 -19.70 10.40
C THR A 589 -21.90 -19.63 11.79
N ASN A 590 -21.15 -18.56 12.08
CA ASN A 590 -20.43 -18.31 13.32
C ASN A 590 -21.29 -17.60 14.37
N ASN A 591 -20.94 -17.79 15.64
CA ASN A 591 -21.75 -17.33 16.78
C ASN A 591 -21.78 -15.80 16.91
N ALA A 592 -20.64 -15.14 16.73
CA ALA A 592 -20.51 -13.70 16.85
C ALA A 592 -21.43 -12.89 15.90
N ALA A 593 -21.79 -13.43 14.74
CA ALA A 593 -22.67 -12.74 13.80
C ALA A 593 -24.16 -13.09 13.95
N HIS A 594 -24.52 -14.09 14.77
CA HIS A 594 -25.92 -14.51 14.94
C HIS A 594 -26.75 -13.55 15.80
N GLU A 595 -26.13 -12.82 16.74
CA GLU A 595 -26.84 -11.96 17.70
C GLU A 595 -27.74 -10.91 17.02
N PHE A 596 -27.24 -10.27 15.96
CA PHE A 596 -27.97 -9.27 15.19
C PHE A 596 -28.14 -9.69 13.71
N GLU A 597 -28.37 -10.98 13.47
CA GLU A 597 -28.71 -11.46 12.13
C GLU A 597 -30.22 -11.37 11.87
N ASN A 598 -30.61 -10.39 11.05
CA ASN A 598 -32.01 -10.11 10.77
C ASN A 598 -32.45 -10.84 9.48
N LYS A 599 -33.32 -11.83 9.63
CA LYS A 599 -33.87 -12.66 8.54
C LYS A 599 -35.40 -12.55 8.50
N PHE A 600 -36.04 -12.26 7.36
CA PHE A 600 -35.49 -11.85 6.07
C PHE A 600 -36.11 -10.52 5.65
N PHE A 601 -35.33 -9.49 5.35
CA PHE A 601 -35.87 -8.26 4.77
C PHE A 601 -36.60 -8.57 3.46
N SER A 602 -37.88 -8.17 3.37
CA SER A 602 -38.72 -8.46 2.22
C SER A 602 -38.22 -7.72 0.96
N GLY A 603 -37.76 -8.47 -0.05
CA GLY A 603 -37.31 -7.95 -1.34
C GLY A 603 -35.92 -8.45 -1.76
N GLY A 604 -35.36 -7.81 -2.79
CA GLY A 604 -34.09 -8.21 -3.40
C GLY A 604 -32.84 -7.65 -2.72
N HIS A 605 -31.74 -7.55 -3.48
CA HIS A 605 -30.40 -7.17 -2.98
C HIS A 605 -30.30 -5.85 -2.21
N GLY A 606 -31.21 -4.90 -2.46
CA GLY A 606 -31.29 -3.62 -1.76
C GLY A 606 -32.36 -3.56 -0.67
N ALA A 607 -33.02 -4.66 -0.30
CA ALA A 607 -34.20 -4.63 0.58
C ALA A 607 -33.90 -3.98 1.95
N ALA A 608 -32.72 -4.25 2.51
CA ALA A 608 -32.29 -3.68 3.79
C ALA A 608 -31.90 -2.18 3.70
N LEU A 609 -31.84 -1.60 2.51
CA LEU A 609 -31.64 -0.16 2.27
C LEU A 609 -32.96 0.64 2.29
N SER A 610 -34.07 0.01 2.71
CA SER A 610 -35.35 0.70 2.88
C SER A 610 -35.26 1.79 3.95
N PRO A 611 -35.82 3.00 3.73
CA PRO A 611 -35.84 4.06 4.74
C PRO A 611 -36.42 3.65 6.10
N THR A 612 -37.36 2.70 6.08
CA THR A 612 -37.97 2.11 7.29
C THR A 612 -36.95 1.40 8.20
N ASN A 613 -35.80 1.00 7.68
CA ASN A 613 -34.73 0.35 8.42
C ASN A 613 -33.70 1.34 9.01
N PHE A 614 -33.61 2.58 8.51
CA PHE A 614 -32.51 3.50 8.85
C PHE A 614 -32.46 3.88 10.32
N SER A 615 -33.60 4.02 10.99
CA SER A 615 -33.61 4.30 12.43
C SER A 615 -32.98 3.16 13.24
N SER A 616 -33.25 1.91 12.85
CA SER A 616 -32.67 0.73 13.49
C SER A 616 -31.17 0.62 13.20
N LEU A 617 -30.75 0.87 11.96
CA LEU A 617 -29.34 0.89 11.56
C LEU A 617 -28.55 1.99 12.28
N ALA A 618 -29.09 3.21 12.35
CA ALA A 618 -28.45 4.32 13.04
C ALA A 618 -28.26 4.02 14.54
N LYS A 619 -29.27 3.45 15.21
CA LYS A 619 -29.18 3.01 16.61
C LYS A 619 -28.08 1.97 16.80
N PHE A 620 -27.99 0.99 15.90
CA PHE A 620 -26.96 -0.03 15.96
C PHE A 620 -25.55 0.57 15.77
N LEU A 621 -25.37 1.44 14.78
CA LEU A 621 -24.08 2.05 14.49
C LEU A 621 -23.57 2.91 15.65
N VAL A 622 -24.46 3.67 16.30
CA VAL A 622 -24.11 4.57 17.42
C VAL A 622 -23.96 3.82 18.75
N SER A 623 -24.87 2.89 19.06
CA SER A 623 -24.99 2.32 20.41
C SER A 623 -24.75 0.81 20.51
N GLY A 624 -24.62 0.10 19.38
CA GLY A 624 -24.57 -1.36 19.33
C GLY A 624 -25.92 -2.05 19.51
N HIS A 625 -27.01 -1.31 19.77
CA HIS A 625 -28.34 -1.89 19.95
C HIS A 625 -29.13 -1.83 18.65
N SER A 626 -29.75 -2.95 18.28
CA SER A 626 -30.62 -3.06 17.11
C SER A 626 -32.00 -3.54 17.53
N ASN A 627 -33.04 -2.91 16.98
CA ASN A 627 -34.40 -3.45 17.05
C ASN A 627 -35.04 -3.22 15.68
N VAL A 628 -35.16 -4.28 14.88
CA VAL A 628 -35.76 -4.21 13.54
C VAL A 628 -37.25 -4.47 13.68
N ASP A 629 -38.06 -3.66 13.00
CA ASP A 629 -39.51 -3.88 12.98
C ASP A 629 -39.82 -5.20 12.25
N SER A 630 -40.48 -6.12 12.95
CA SER A 630 -40.86 -7.43 12.41
C SER A 630 -41.73 -7.33 11.16
N ASN A 631 -42.46 -6.23 10.97
CA ASN A 631 -43.26 -6.01 9.76
C ASN A 631 -42.42 -5.85 8.48
N GLN A 632 -41.13 -5.52 8.62
CA GLN A 632 -40.20 -5.44 7.48
C GLN A 632 -39.64 -6.82 7.09
N LEU A 633 -39.83 -7.83 7.95
CA LEU A 633 -39.26 -9.15 7.79
C LEU A 633 -40.30 -10.13 7.19
N ALA A 634 -39.97 -10.71 6.06
CA ALA A 634 -40.66 -11.85 5.49
C ALA A 634 -40.43 -13.11 6.34
N SER A 635 -41.45 -13.95 6.43
CA SER A 635 -41.40 -15.21 7.20
C SER A 635 -40.50 -16.27 6.58
N ARG A 636 -40.23 -16.17 5.27
CA ARG A 636 -39.40 -17.13 4.53
C ARG A 636 -38.69 -16.45 3.36
N GLN A 637 -37.57 -17.06 3.00
CA GLN A 637 -36.83 -16.76 1.78
C GLN A 637 -37.52 -17.39 0.56
N SER A 638 -37.26 -16.86 -0.63
CA SER A 638 -37.84 -17.36 -1.88
C SER A 638 -37.30 -18.74 -2.26
N ASN A 639 -38.20 -19.72 -2.30
CA ASN A 639 -37.90 -21.11 -2.67
C ASN A 639 -37.28 -21.22 -4.07
N TRP A 640 -37.71 -20.37 -5.01
CA TRP A 640 -37.18 -20.37 -6.37
C TRP A 640 -35.71 -19.94 -6.40
N ILE A 641 -35.33 -18.93 -5.62
CA ILE A 641 -33.94 -18.46 -5.58
C ILE A 641 -33.06 -19.45 -4.81
N ILE A 642 -33.58 -20.06 -3.73
CA ILE A 642 -32.90 -21.19 -3.07
C ILE A 642 -32.64 -22.30 -4.07
N TRP A 643 -33.61 -22.64 -4.92
CA TRP A 643 -33.41 -23.64 -5.97
C TRP A 643 -32.33 -23.20 -6.97
N LEU A 644 -32.42 -21.98 -7.52
CA LEU A 644 -31.41 -21.44 -8.45
C LEU A 644 -30.00 -21.41 -7.85
N SER A 645 -29.87 -21.09 -6.56
CA SER A 645 -28.58 -21.04 -5.84
C SER A 645 -27.84 -22.38 -5.88
N LYS A 646 -28.59 -23.50 -5.74
CA LYS A 646 -28.05 -24.87 -5.81
C LYS A 646 -27.55 -25.23 -7.21
N PHE A 647 -28.13 -24.63 -8.24
CA PHE A 647 -27.74 -24.83 -9.65
C PHE A 647 -26.84 -23.72 -10.19
N SER A 648 -26.34 -22.83 -9.33
CA SER A 648 -25.53 -21.65 -9.72
C SER A 648 -24.36 -21.99 -10.66
N VAL A 649 -23.63 -23.06 -10.40
CA VAL A 649 -22.52 -23.51 -11.26
C VAL A 649 -22.99 -23.82 -12.68
N LEU A 650 -24.06 -24.60 -12.82
CA LEU A 650 -24.62 -24.95 -14.12
C LEU A 650 -25.17 -23.71 -14.84
N LEU A 651 -25.81 -22.81 -14.10
CA LEU A 651 -26.35 -21.55 -14.65
C LEU A 651 -25.22 -20.65 -15.19
N ILE A 652 -24.12 -20.49 -14.46
CA ILE A 652 -23.00 -19.67 -14.92
C ILE A 652 -22.26 -20.33 -16.08
N ILE A 653 -22.10 -21.66 -16.08
CA ILE A 653 -21.53 -22.39 -17.23
C ILE A 653 -22.41 -22.21 -18.47
N ALA A 654 -23.73 -22.38 -18.34
CA ALA A 654 -24.68 -22.18 -19.43
C ALA A 654 -24.65 -20.73 -19.96
N ALA A 655 -24.64 -19.74 -19.06
CA ALA A 655 -24.54 -18.33 -19.43
C ALA A 655 -23.22 -18.01 -20.14
N THR A 656 -22.10 -18.57 -19.65
CA THR A 656 -20.77 -18.40 -20.27
C THR A 656 -20.74 -19.03 -21.66
N GLY A 657 -21.26 -20.26 -21.80
CA GLY A 657 -21.38 -20.94 -23.09
C GLY A 657 -22.26 -20.16 -24.08
N PHE A 658 -23.36 -19.57 -23.60
CA PHE A 658 -24.23 -18.72 -24.41
C PHE A 658 -23.53 -17.43 -24.88
N ILE A 659 -22.78 -16.75 -24.00
CA ILE A 659 -21.97 -15.57 -24.36
C ILE A 659 -20.92 -15.94 -25.41
N ILE A 660 -20.25 -17.09 -25.26
CA ILE A 660 -19.28 -17.59 -26.24
C ILE A 660 -19.97 -17.85 -27.59
N ALA A 661 -21.13 -18.51 -27.60
CA ALA A 661 -21.90 -18.79 -28.81
C ALA A 661 -22.34 -17.49 -29.53
N ILE A 662 -22.81 -16.49 -28.78
CA ILE A 662 -23.08 -15.15 -29.32
C ILE A 662 -21.81 -14.53 -29.90
N GLY A 663 -20.67 -14.66 -29.22
CA GLY A 663 -19.38 -14.18 -29.72
C GLY A 663 -19.03 -14.78 -31.07
N PHE A 664 -19.16 -16.10 -31.22
CA PHE A 664 -18.98 -16.78 -32.52
C PHE A 664 -19.95 -16.27 -33.59
N TRP A 665 -21.22 -16.06 -33.24
CA TRP A 665 -22.23 -15.55 -34.16
C TRP A 665 -21.92 -14.12 -34.64
N ILE A 666 -21.57 -13.22 -33.70
CA ILE A 666 -21.17 -11.84 -34.01
C ILE A 666 -19.90 -11.81 -34.86
N VAL A 667 -18.90 -12.63 -34.52
CA VAL A 667 -17.67 -12.75 -35.33
C VAL A 667 -18.01 -13.20 -36.75
N GLY A 668 -18.88 -14.19 -36.93
CA GLY A 668 -19.35 -14.61 -38.26
C GLY A 668 -20.03 -13.48 -39.05
N ILE A 669 -20.83 -12.65 -38.38
CA ILE A 669 -21.44 -11.46 -38.99
C ILE A 669 -20.35 -10.46 -39.42
N ILE A 670 -19.40 -10.13 -38.54
CA ILE A 670 -18.30 -9.20 -38.84
C ILE A 670 -17.50 -9.68 -40.05
N GLN A 671 -17.22 -10.99 -40.14
CA GLN A 671 -16.55 -11.59 -41.29
C GLN A 671 -17.35 -11.43 -42.58
N SER A 672 -18.67 -11.69 -42.53
CA SER A 672 -19.54 -11.60 -43.69
C SER A 672 -19.75 -10.16 -44.20
N LEU A 673 -19.76 -9.17 -43.30
CA LEU A 673 -20.04 -7.78 -43.63
C LEU A 673 -18.79 -6.95 -43.98
N VAL A 674 -17.66 -7.23 -43.32
CA VAL A 674 -16.45 -6.39 -43.39
C VAL A 674 -15.30 -7.12 -44.10
N GLY A 675 -15.41 -8.43 -44.35
CA GLY A 675 -14.37 -9.22 -44.99
C GLY A 675 -13.10 -9.37 -44.15
N LEU A 676 -13.18 -9.09 -42.84
CA LEU A 676 -12.04 -9.22 -41.93
C LEU A 676 -11.66 -10.70 -41.72
N GLY A 677 -10.36 -10.97 -41.63
CA GLY A 677 -9.87 -12.29 -41.21
C GLY A 677 -10.38 -12.69 -39.81
N VAL A 678 -10.38 -14.00 -39.52
CA VAL A 678 -10.88 -14.58 -38.25
C VAL A 678 -10.27 -13.89 -37.03
N VAL A 679 -8.94 -13.69 -37.05
CA VAL A 679 -8.19 -13.08 -35.94
C VAL A 679 -8.61 -11.62 -35.71
N SER A 680 -8.71 -10.83 -36.78
CA SER A 680 -9.13 -9.42 -36.70
C SER A 680 -10.58 -9.26 -36.25
N SER A 681 -11.45 -10.20 -36.61
CA SER A 681 -12.86 -10.21 -36.20
C SER A 681 -13.02 -10.56 -34.72
N TRP A 682 -12.24 -11.52 -34.21
CA TRP A 682 -12.16 -11.80 -32.77
C TRP A 682 -11.57 -10.64 -31.98
N LEU A 683 -10.54 -9.96 -32.52
CA LEU A 683 -9.98 -8.78 -31.89
C LEU A 683 -11.01 -7.65 -31.81
N ALA A 684 -11.75 -7.40 -32.90
CA ALA A 684 -12.83 -6.42 -32.94
C ALA A 684 -13.95 -6.76 -31.93
N PHE A 685 -14.35 -8.03 -31.83
CA PHE A 685 -15.30 -8.49 -30.81
C PHE A 685 -14.76 -8.29 -29.39
N CYS A 686 -13.49 -8.62 -29.12
CA CYS A 686 -12.86 -8.39 -27.82
C CYS A 686 -12.80 -6.91 -27.47
N VAL A 687 -12.52 -6.04 -28.44
CA VAL A 687 -12.54 -4.58 -28.25
C VAL A 687 -13.95 -4.08 -28.01
N LEU A 688 -14.95 -4.54 -28.78
CA LEU A 688 -16.36 -4.19 -28.57
C LEU A 688 -16.83 -4.62 -27.18
N LEU A 689 -16.50 -5.85 -26.78
CA LEU A 689 -16.78 -6.37 -25.46
C LEU A 689 -16.08 -5.52 -24.40
N ALA A 690 -14.79 -5.22 -24.56
CA ALA A 690 -14.06 -4.35 -23.64
C ALA A 690 -14.67 -2.93 -23.56
N VAL A 691 -15.09 -2.33 -24.66
CA VAL A 691 -15.75 -1.02 -24.68
C VAL A 691 -17.09 -1.09 -23.96
N LEU A 692 -17.94 -2.10 -24.25
CA LEU A 692 -19.19 -2.32 -23.53
C LEU A 692 -18.96 -2.53 -22.03
N LEU A 693 -17.87 -3.22 -21.65
CA LEU A 693 -17.47 -3.47 -20.26
C LEU A 693 -16.88 -2.23 -19.55
N PHE A 694 -16.36 -1.26 -20.30
CA PHE A 694 -15.76 -0.04 -19.75
C PHE A 694 -16.71 1.15 -19.77
N VAL A 695 -17.68 1.20 -20.68
CA VAL A 695 -18.64 2.31 -20.84
C VAL A 695 -19.92 2.10 -20.01
N PHE A 696 -20.34 0.85 -19.78
CA PHE A 696 -21.51 0.46 -18.96
C PHE A 696 -21.11 -0.30 -17.70
#